data_AF-A0AAV2Q6D6-F1
#
_entry.id   AF-A0AAV2Q6D6-F1
#
_cell.length_a   1.000
_cell.length_b   1.000
_cell.length_c   1.000
_cell.angle_alpha   90.00
_cell.angle_beta   90.00
_cell.angle_gamma   90.00
#
_symmetry.space_group_name_H-M   'P 1'
#
loop_
_entity.id
_entity.type
_entity.pdbx_description
1 polymer ?
#
loop_
_entity_poly.entity_id
_entity_poly.type
_entity_poly.pdbx_seq_one_letter_code
_entity_poly.pdbx_strand_id
1 'polypeptide(L)'
;LDSVTASATGPNSVVDVDMFNSQPSTSGAVLGSPLVTDEGVDDKVRCVNVTELGGDEKNLKGSNKDRNSLLYLLDGIILLYHIGAHKQLGKVAAQRDSMNDNVTHIQEIDKKIQFCKDQNLNGALLNELEGSRGVFINKVVEQARQQAWVLAALHSQHKHHHLIQLINIILTTLQEASKEGELFAFVPDFYVESLTEMCTALRLYFSTSLESLPGYQSLLTSVGEFLALHFCDSRIVYADSKDSLIQALAGFVCHQTTLTALENMPQESRLQMVRNLLQPYENRAWAQNNWILVRFWKGCGFGFRYTKSPHMTNKFGPKPAHSDNPNFTQATAPCPSMVFQQHVVEVLEGPGNIATPFLNSLLNQLNWAFSEFIGMLQEIQNASNRPERVFIDSRQLRICATCFDLALALLRVLEMIVNIDPQLFTNFARPDAELLLSRLCQLLCQVLNRVSGWSGCFGHVVSLEIPGLETIHHYPILTAVTGILMTLVKQDLQQSNPKNQVATRTLLNEPSFQLNSIYQLLGGQENSKTLDSATSGAATETDLEPSSISLASSSNNASANGQVGATPANATNTNFSIKFSLRNYPGEVLGSEIDQVEQIVRHLATCMESQAELSTTGQDDDSLCTICYAYPSTATFHPCAHSSCRACVTQHLMNRSDCFFCKTTIQRVTDQTSNTTLYQAENSDKTTAAHK
;
A
#
# COMPACT_ATOMS: atom_id res chain seq x y z
N LEU A 1 -6.63 -16.83 67.51
CA LEU A 1 -5.88 -17.97 68.08
C LEU A 1 -5.62 -18.96 66.95
N ASP A 2 -4.57 -18.61 66.20
CA ASP A 2 -3.58 -19.45 65.53
C ASP A 2 -4.02 -20.78 64.93
N SER A 3 -3.96 -20.91 63.60
CA SER A 3 -2.72 -21.33 62.92
C SER A 3 -2.95 -21.70 61.44
N VAL A 4 -2.20 -21.00 60.58
CA VAL A 4 -1.61 -21.39 59.28
C VAL A 4 -2.54 -21.86 58.16
N THR A 5 -2.84 -20.91 57.28
CA THR A 5 -3.29 -21.06 55.89
C THR A 5 -2.10 -21.09 54.92
N ALA A 6 -2.13 -21.98 53.92
CA ALA A 6 -1.32 -21.87 52.71
C ALA A 6 -2.11 -22.43 51.51
N SER A 7 -2.83 -21.54 50.83
CA SER A 7 -3.44 -21.77 49.51
C SER A 7 -2.77 -20.84 48.51
N ALA A 8 -2.31 -21.41 47.39
CA ALA A 8 -1.62 -20.72 46.31
C ALA A 8 -2.55 -19.78 45.50
N THR A 9 -2.13 -18.52 45.33
CA THR A 9 -2.65 -17.55 44.35
C THR A 9 -1.52 -16.60 43.87
N GLY A 10 -1.40 -16.40 42.55
CA GLY A 10 -0.70 -15.29 41.88
C GLY A 10 0.79 -15.47 41.54
N PRO A 11 1.22 -15.09 40.32
CA PRO A 11 1.80 -13.75 40.18
C PRO A 11 1.32 -13.02 38.92
N ASN A 12 0.45 -12.01 39.12
CA ASN A 12 0.37 -10.84 38.24
C ASN A 12 0.79 -9.66 39.11
N SER A 13 2.06 -9.28 39.05
CA SER A 13 2.53 -7.97 39.52
C SER A 13 2.86 -7.13 38.30
N VAL A 14 1.82 -6.49 37.75
CA VAL A 14 1.95 -5.34 36.87
C VAL A 14 2.48 -4.21 37.75
N VAL A 15 3.70 -3.75 37.49
CA VAL A 15 4.19 -2.50 38.05
C VAL A 15 3.61 -1.39 37.18
N ASP A 16 2.47 -0.83 37.61
CA ASP A 16 1.95 0.42 37.09
C ASP A 16 2.94 1.54 37.44
N VAL A 17 3.68 2.02 36.43
CA VAL A 17 4.39 3.30 36.52
C VAL A 17 3.51 4.33 35.83
N ASP A 18 2.72 5.03 36.65
CA ASP A 18 1.92 6.19 36.25
C ASP A 18 2.82 7.27 35.60
N MET A 19 2.82 7.31 34.27
CA MET A 19 3.77 8.10 33.46
C MET A 19 3.23 9.46 33.01
N PHE A 20 2.29 10.06 33.74
CA PHE A 20 1.65 11.34 33.35
C PHE A 20 1.90 12.54 34.26
N ASN A 21 2.63 12.41 35.38
CA ASN A 21 2.86 13.55 36.29
C ASN A 21 4.24 13.53 36.98
N SER A 22 5.33 13.61 36.20
CA SER A 22 6.66 13.83 36.77
C SER A 22 7.25 15.14 36.23
N GLN A 23 7.21 16.19 37.07
CA GLN A 23 8.05 17.37 36.91
C GLN A 23 9.53 16.93 36.83
N PRO A 24 10.39 17.63 36.07
CA PRO A 24 11.79 17.28 35.96
C PRO A 24 12.48 17.49 37.31
N SER A 25 12.88 16.38 37.95
CA SER A 25 13.73 16.43 39.14
C SER A 25 15.14 16.84 38.71
N THR A 26 15.48 18.11 38.97
CA THR A 26 16.86 18.59 39.02
C THR A 26 17.54 17.99 40.25
N SER A 27 18.02 16.76 40.15
CA SER A 27 19.04 16.24 41.06
C SER A 27 20.33 16.07 40.28
N GLY A 28 21.28 16.96 40.55
CA GLY A 28 22.57 17.02 39.88
C GLY A 28 23.35 15.73 40.10
N ALA A 29 23.40 14.89 39.08
CA ALA A 29 24.48 13.95 38.92
C ALA A 29 25.72 14.75 38.51
N VAL A 30 26.60 15.00 39.48
CA VAL A 30 27.93 15.55 39.27
C VAL A 30 28.65 14.66 38.26
N LEU A 31 28.82 15.16 37.03
CA LEU A 31 29.75 14.61 36.07
C LEU A 31 31.13 14.64 36.72
N GLY A 32 31.64 13.47 37.09
CA GLY A 32 33.01 13.32 37.58
C GLY A 32 33.98 13.90 36.55
N SER A 33 34.83 14.81 37.00
CA SER A 33 35.87 15.44 36.21
C SER A 33 36.71 14.40 35.46
N PRO A 34 37.12 14.65 34.20
CA PRO A 34 38.04 13.77 33.51
C PRO A 34 39.41 13.88 34.20
N LEU A 35 39.78 12.85 34.96
CA LEU A 35 41.16 12.63 35.39
C LEU A 35 41.96 12.17 34.16
N VAL A 36 42.37 13.14 33.34
CA VAL A 36 43.55 12.99 32.49
C VAL A 36 44.69 13.66 33.26
N THR A 37 45.36 12.89 34.10
CA THR A 37 46.75 13.17 34.46
C THR A 37 47.60 12.35 33.52
N ASP A 38 48.23 13.06 32.61
CA ASP A 38 49.21 12.62 31.64
C ASP A 38 50.51 12.23 32.36
N GLU A 39 50.55 11.06 33.02
CA GLU A 39 51.80 10.39 33.42
C GLU A 39 51.62 8.87 33.52
N GLY A 40 52.26 8.12 32.61
CA GLY A 40 52.83 6.80 32.95
C GLY A 40 51.97 5.54 32.80
N VAL A 41 51.29 5.33 31.66
CA VAL A 41 50.85 3.97 31.26
C VAL A 41 51.30 3.64 29.84
N ASP A 42 52.62 3.61 29.66
CA ASP A 42 53.22 2.82 28.60
C ASP A 42 53.23 1.34 29.02
N ASP A 43 53.10 0.45 28.03
CA ASP A 43 53.49 -0.98 28.03
C ASP A 43 52.51 -2.15 28.29
N LYS A 44 51.18 -1.99 28.38
CA LYS A 44 50.27 -3.18 28.47
C LYS A 44 48.95 -3.20 27.71
N VAL A 45 48.69 -2.29 26.77
CA VAL A 45 47.57 -2.48 25.83
C VAL A 45 48.13 -3.05 24.53
N ARG A 46 48.04 -4.37 24.34
CA ARG A 46 48.27 -4.97 23.03
C ARG A 46 47.14 -4.52 22.10
N CYS A 47 47.38 -3.50 21.28
CA CYS A 47 46.60 -3.28 20.07
C CYS A 47 46.73 -4.52 19.20
N VAL A 48 45.71 -5.38 19.18
CA VAL A 48 45.63 -6.47 18.19
C VAL A 48 45.21 -5.83 16.88
N ASN A 49 46.17 -5.55 16.00
CA ASN A 49 45.89 -5.15 14.63
C ASN A 49 45.32 -6.38 13.88
N VAL A 50 44.00 -6.37 13.64
CA VAL A 50 43.31 -7.44 12.89
C VAL A 50 43.43 -7.22 11.36
N THR A 51 44.07 -6.14 10.92
CA THR A 51 44.14 -5.72 9.51
C THR A 51 45.26 -6.36 8.68
N GLU A 52 46.12 -7.21 9.27
CA GLU A 52 47.16 -7.95 8.54
C GLU A 52 46.81 -9.45 8.44
N LEU A 53 45.69 -9.79 7.80
CA LEU A 53 45.34 -11.17 7.42
C LEU A 53 45.67 -11.47 5.95
N GLY A 54 46.79 -10.94 5.46
CA GLY A 54 47.30 -11.12 4.09
C GLY A 54 48.57 -11.98 3.98
N GLY A 55 49.06 -12.58 5.07
CA GLY A 55 50.29 -13.36 5.04
C GLY A 55 50.27 -14.50 6.06
N ASP A 56 50.39 -15.73 5.56
CA ASP A 56 50.66 -16.98 6.26
C ASP A 56 49.74 -17.36 7.44
N GLU A 57 48.77 -18.24 7.15
CA GLU A 57 47.87 -18.96 8.10
C GLU A 57 48.58 -19.74 9.23
N LYS A 58 49.91 -19.67 9.37
CA LYS A 58 50.66 -20.49 10.33
C LYS A 58 50.96 -19.84 11.68
N ASN A 59 50.61 -18.56 11.91
CA ASN A 59 51.00 -17.85 13.14
C ASN A 59 49.89 -17.21 14.00
N LEU A 60 48.61 -17.57 13.83
CA LEU A 60 47.58 -17.24 14.84
C LEU A 60 47.53 -18.31 15.95
N LYS A 61 48.55 -18.34 16.81
CA LYS A 61 48.44 -18.93 18.16
C LYS A 61 48.21 -17.82 19.20
N GLY A 62 47.11 -17.08 19.05
CA GLY A 62 46.52 -16.43 20.22
C GLY A 62 46.03 -17.51 21.19
N SER A 63 46.18 -17.31 22.50
CA SER A 63 45.63 -18.27 23.46
C SER A 63 44.13 -18.42 23.19
N ASN A 64 43.57 -19.63 23.25
CA ASN A 64 42.12 -19.86 23.07
C ASN A 64 41.29 -18.94 24.00
N LYS A 65 41.88 -18.52 25.12
CA LYS A 65 41.36 -17.52 26.04
C LYS A 65 41.21 -16.13 25.41
N ASP A 66 42.22 -15.66 24.67
CA ASP A 66 42.21 -14.33 24.04
C ASP A 66 41.13 -14.25 22.95
N ARG A 67 40.99 -15.33 22.17
CA ARG A 67 39.93 -15.46 21.16
C ARG A 67 38.54 -15.41 21.80
N ASN A 68 38.33 -16.19 22.86
CA ASN A 68 37.04 -16.19 23.57
C ASN A 68 36.74 -14.81 24.19
N SER A 69 37.73 -14.14 24.75
CA SER A 69 37.56 -12.78 25.27
C SER A 69 37.17 -11.77 24.18
N LEU A 70 37.74 -11.88 22.98
CA LEU A 70 37.34 -11.02 21.84
C LEU A 70 35.90 -11.28 21.39
N LEU A 71 35.47 -12.55 21.36
CA LEU A 71 34.07 -12.90 21.05
C LEU A 71 33.10 -12.31 22.07
N TYR A 72 33.38 -12.47 23.37
CA TYR A 72 32.57 -11.86 24.43
C TYR A 72 32.52 -10.33 24.34
N LEU A 73 33.63 -9.70 23.97
CA LEU A 73 33.68 -8.25 23.79
C LEU A 73 32.83 -7.82 22.58
N LEU A 74 32.90 -8.57 21.48
CA LEU A 74 32.09 -8.30 20.29
C LEU A 74 30.59 -8.44 20.59
N ASP A 75 30.18 -9.55 21.19
CA ASP A 75 28.80 -9.77 21.65
C ASP A 75 28.34 -8.60 22.53
N GLY A 76 29.17 -8.21 23.50
CA GLY A 76 28.90 -7.10 24.41
C GLY A 76 28.72 -5.76 23.70
N ILE A 77 29.55 -5.46 22.70
CA ILE A 77 29.46 -4.20 21.92
C ILE A 77 28.15 -4.15 21.12
N ILE A 78 27.79 -5.24 20.45
CA ILE A 78 26.58 -5.31 19.63
C ILE A 78 25.35 -5.25 20.53
N LEU A 79 25.35 -6.00 21.64
CA LEU A 79 24.27 -5.97 22.62
C LEU A 79 24.10 -4.57 23.25
N LEU A 80 25.19 -3.88 23.61
CA LEU A 80 25.15 -2.51 24.14
C LEU A 80 24.58 -1.52 23.13
N TYR A 81 24.88 -1.70 21.84
CA TYR A 81 24.27 -0.89 20.80
C TYR A 81 22.76 -1.09 20.75
N HIS A 82 22.33 -2.35 20.67
CA HIS A 82 20.93 -2.76 20.59
C HIS A 82 20.10 -2.25 21.78
N ILE A 83 20.54 -2.54 23.01
CA ILE A 83 19.72 -2.22 24.20
C ILE A 83 19.72 -0.72 24.55
N GLY A 84 20.77 0.01 24.15
CA GLY A 84 21.08 1.34 24.67
C GLY A 84 21.34 2.40 23.60
N ALA A 85 22.37 2.21 22.76
CA ALA A 85 22.84 3.28 21.87
C ALA A 85 21.81 3.66 20.81
N HIS A 86 21.15 2.68 20.18
CA HIS A 86 20.16 2.93 19.13
C HIS A 86 18.98 3.78 19.65
N LYS A 87 18.48 3.49 20.86
CA LYS A 87 17.39 4.24 21.50
C LYS A 87 17.72 5.72 21.70
N GLN A 88 18.99 6.06 21.94
CA GLN A 88 19.40 7.46 22.05
C GLN A 88 19.35 8.17 20.68
N LEU A 89 19.69 7.48 19.59
CA LEU A 89 19.51 8.02 18.23
C LEU A 89 18.02 8.28 17.95
N GLY A 90 17.13 7.38 18.39
CA GLY A 90 15.69 7.60 18.35
C GLY A 90 15.26 8.92 18.97
N LYS A 91 15.77 9.25 20.17
CA LYS A 91 15.50 10.53 20.85
C LYS A 91 16.03 11.74 20.09
N VAL A 92 17.19 11.61 19.45
CA VAL A 92 17.75 12.66 18.58
C VAL A 92 16.83 12.93 17.38
N ALA A 93 16.28 11.89 16.74
CA ALA A 93 15.28 12.06 15.67
C ALA A 93 14.04 12.80 16.18
N ALA A 94 13.44 12.31 17.27
CA ALA A 94 12.22 12.92 17.84
C ALA A 94 12.44 14.40 18.19
N GLN A 95 13.63 14.75 18.67
CA GLN A 95 14.01 16.14 18.91
C GLN A 95 14.11 16.95 17.62
N ARG A 96 14.75 16.43 16.58
CA ARG A 96 14.82 17.08 15.26
C ARG A 96 13.44 17.32 14.67
N ASP A 97 12.56 16.33 14.78
CA ASP A 97 11.20 16.43 14.26
C ASP A 97 10.38 17.46 15.05
N SER A 98 10.49 17.46 16.39
CA SER A 98 9.93 18.52 17.23
C SER A 98 10.45 19.91 16.87
N MET A 99 11.73 20.04 16.52
CA MET A 99 12.31 21.31 16.07
C MET A 99 11.67 21.77 14.76
N ASN A 100 11.47 20.88 13.79
CA ASN A 100 10.79 21.19 12.52
C ASN A 100 9.32 21.60 12.73
N ASP A 101 8.61 20.95 13.64
CA ASP A 101 7.23 21.31 13.96
C ASP A 101 7.17 22.70 14.62
N ASN A 102 8.09 23.02 15.53
CA ASN A 102 8.18 24.36 16.12
C ASN A 102 8.48 25.42 15.06
N VAL A 103 9.36 25.14 14.08
CA VAL A 103 9.61 26.04 12.94
C VAL A 103 8.34 26.26 12.12
N THR A 104 7.55 25.21 11.89
CA THR A 104 6.27 25.31 11.16
C THR A 104 5.28 26.19 11.93
N HIS A 105 5.17 26.03 13.25
CA HIS A 105 4.34 26.89 14.09
C HIS A 105 4.77 28.35 14.07
N ILE A 106 6.08 28.64 14.06
CA ILE A 106 6.59 30.01 13.90
C ILE A 106 6.11 30.61 12.57
N GLN A 107 6.21 29.86 11.47
CA GLN A 107 5.75 30.31 10.15
C GLN A 107 4.23 30.57 10.11
N GLU A 108 3.44 29.74 10.80
CA GLU A 108 1.98 29.95 10.92
C GLU A 108 1.65 31.21 11.74
N ILE A 109 2.36 31.43 12.84
CA ILE A 109 2.20 32.63 13.65
C ILE A 109 2.62 33.88 12.87
N ASP A 110 3.73 33.83 12.12
CA ASP A 110 4.19 34.92 11.26
C ASP A 110 3.12 35.31 10.23
N LYS A 111 2.44 34.34 9.61
CA LYS A 111 1.32 34.59 8.70
C LYS A 111 0.13 35.25 9.41
N LYS A 112 -0.22 34.80 10.62
CA LYS A 112 -1.30 35.40 11.43
C LYS A 112 -0.97 36.84 11.84
N ILE A 113 0.28 37.10 12.24
CA ILE A 113 0.79 38.44 12.55
C ILE A 113 0.67 39.34 11.33
N GLN A 114 1.09 38.88 10.15
CA GLN A 114 0.98 39.66 8.92
C GLN A 114 -0.48 39.98 8.58
N PHE A 115 -1.36 38.98 8.67
CA PHE A 115 -2.80 39.18 8.47
C PHE A 115 -3.39 40.21 9.44
N CYS A 116 -2.99 40.18 10.72
CA CYS A 116 -3.42 41.17 11.71
C CYS A 116 -2.94 42.59 11.39
N LYS A 117 -1.72 42.72 10.86
CA LYS A 117 -1.17 44.01 10.40
C LYS A 117 -1.93 44.54 9.18
N ASP A 118 -2.20 43.67 8.21
CA ASP A 118 -2.91 44.05 6.97
C ASP A 118 -4.37 44.46 7.25
N GLN A 119 -5.02 43.83 8.23
CA GLN A 119 -6.40 44.11 8.64
C GLN A 119 -6.54 45.18 9.74
N ASN A 120 -5.44 45.82 10.18
CA ASN A 120 -5.41 46.78 11.29
C ASN A 120 -6.14 46.27 12.57
N LEU A 121 -5.92 45.01 12.92
CA LEU A 121 -6.54 44.38 14.10
C LEU A 121 -5.87 44.83 15.42
N ASN A 122 -6.57 44.63 16.54
CA ASN A 122 -6.20 45.11 17.88
C ASN A 122 -4.72 44.80 18.28
N GLY A 123 -3.99 45.81 18.74
CA GLY A 123 -2.59 45.69 19.18
C GLY A 123 -2.35 44.74 20.36
N ALA A 124 -3.36 44.47 21.21
CA ALA A 124 -3.23 43.48 22.28
C ALA A 124 -3.07 42.05 21.73
N LEU A 125 -3.82 41.71 20.67
CA LEU A 125 -3.70 40.41 19.99
C LEU A 125 -2.34 40.27 19.29
N LEU A 126 -1.84 41.36 18.70
CA LEU A 126 -0.52 41.38 18.08
C LEU A 126 0.58 41.09 19.10
N ASN A 127 0.53 41.71 20.28
CA ASN A 127 1.49 41.47 21.37
C ASN A 127 1.43 40.02 21.87
N GLU A 128 0.24 39.40 21.95
CA GLU A 128 0.10 38.00 22.35
C GLU A 128 0.70 37.04 21.30
N LEU A 129 0.44 37.29 20.01
CA LEU A 129 1.04 36.53 18.91
C LEU A 129 2.56 36.67 18.89
N GLU A 130 3.09 37.88 19.09
CA GLU A 130 4.54 38.11 19.20
C GLU A 130 5.15 37.42 20.42
N GLY A 131 4.45 37.39 21.56
CA GLY A 131 4.84 36.64 22.74
C GLY A 131 4.90 35.13 22.48
N SER A 132 3.85 34.57 21.86
CA SER A 132 3.79 33.15 21.47
C SER A 132 4.92 32.79 20.50
N ARG A 133 5.16 33.64 19.48
CA ARG A 133 6.27 33.51 18.55
C ARG A 133 7.62 33.46 19.27
N GLY A 134 7.83 34.32 20.26
CA GLY A 134 9.04 34.34 21.09
C GLY A 134 9.30 33.03 21.84
N VAL A 135 8.25 32.41 22.38
CA VAL A 135 8.34 31.10 23.06
C VAL A 135 8.83 30.02 22.10
N PHE A 136 8.24 29.92 20.91
CA PHE A 136 8.66 28.94 19.92
C PHE A 136 10.08 29.19 19.41
N ILE A 137 10.48 30.45 19.20
CA ILE A 137 11.86 30.79 18.82
C ILE A 137 12.85 30.32 19.88
N ASN A 138 12.60 30.59 21.16
CA ASN A 138 13.48 30.14 22.24
C ASN A 138 13.61 28.61 22.24
N LYS A 139 12.51 27.88 22.07
CA LYS A 139 12.51 26.42 21.99
C LYS A 139 13.32 25.89 20.80
N VAL A 140 13.17 26.50 19.62
CA VAL A 140 13.96 26.16 18.43
C VAL A 140 15.44 26.43 18.65
N VAL A 141 15.80 27.55 19.29
CA VAL A 141 17.21 27.88 19.59
C VAL A 141 17.83 26.85 20.55
N GLU A 142 17.12 26.45 21.60
CA GLU A 142 17.59 25.41 22.52
C GLU A 142 17.77 24.06 21.82
N GLN A 143 16.78 23.65 21.01
CA GLN A 143 16.84 22.40 20.25
C GLN A 143 17.96 22.42 19.20
N ALA A 144 18.18 23.56 18.53
CA ALA A 144 19.25 23.72 17.54
C ALA A 144 20.64 23.61 18.18
N ARG A 145 20.83 24.15 19.39
CA ARG A 145 22.09 23.97 20.15
C ARG A 145 22.33 22.50 20.46
N GLN A 146 21.32 21.83 21.01
CA GLN A 146 21.42 20.39 21.32
C GLN A 146 21.71 19.55 20.05
N GLN A 147 21.06 19.86 18.92
CA GLN A 147 21.36 19.22 17.64
C GLN A 147 22.80 19.46 17.18
N ALA A 148 23.32 20.69 17.34
CA ALA A 148 24.71 21.00 17.01
C ALA A 148 25.71 20.19 17.86
N TRP A 149 25.42 20.01 19.16
CA TRP A 149 26.22 19.15 20.04
C TRP A 149 26.22 17.69 19.58
N VAL A 150 25.05 17.16 19.23
CA VAL A 150 24.92 15.79 18.72
C VAL A 150 25.68 15.63 17.40
N LEU A 151 25.54 16.58 16.48
CA LEU A 151 26.25 16.55 15.21
C LEU A 151 27.77 16.57 15.44
N ALA A 152 28.27 17.44 16.32
CA ALA A 152 29.69 17.49 16.67
C ALA A 152 30.19 16.20 17.35
N ALA A 153 29.34 15.56 18.15
CA ALA A 153 29.69 14.31 18.83
C ALA A 153 29.64 13.09 17.91
N LEU A 154 28.77 13.06 16.89
CA LEU A 154 28.57 11.90 16.02
C LEU A 154 29.31 12.00 14.68
N HIS A 155 29.34 13.19 14.07
CA HIS A 155 29.93 13.39 12.75
C HIS A 155 31.43 13.63 12.85
N SER A 156 32.18 12.52 12.80
CA SER A 156 33.61 12.54 12.49
C SER A 156 33.91 11.40 11.53
N GLN A 157 34.89 11.59 10.65
CA GLN A 157 35.27 10.58 9.67
C GLN A 157 35.66 9.24 10.32
N HIS A 158 36.36 9.28 11.46
CA HIS A 158 36.71 8.08 12.23
C HIS A 158 35.48 7.36 12.80
N LYS A 159 34.50 8.08 13.35
CA LYS A 159 33.28 7.47 13.90
C LYS A 159 32.40 6.88 12.80
N HIS A 160 32.31 7.53 11.64
CA HIS A 160 31.62 6.97 10.48
C HIS A 160 32.29 5.67 9.99
N HIS A 161 33.63 5.64 9.97
CA HIS A 161 34.37 4.43 9.63
C HIS A 161 34.11 3.29 10.62
N HIS A 162 34.14 3.56 11.93
CA HIS A 162 33.83 2.56 12.96
C HIS A 162 32.40 2.04 12.86
N LEU A 163 31.43 2.90 12.51
CA LEU A 163 30.05 2.49 12.29
C LEU A 163 29.94 1.53 11.10
N ILE A 164 30.57 1.87 9.97
CA ILE A 164 30.64 1.00 8.79
C ILE A 164 31.32 -0.33 9.13
N GLN A 165 32.41 -0.30 9.90
CA GLN A 165 33.10 -1.51 10.35
C GLN A 165 32.19 -2.38 11.23
N LEU A 166 31.47 -1.79 12.18
CA LEU A 166 30.56 -2.53 13.05
C LEU A 166 29.44 -3.20 12.25
N ILE A 167 28.85 -2.50 11.28
CA ILE A 167 27.83 -3.08 10.40
C ILE A 167 28.43 -4.23 9.58
N ASN A 168 29.64 -4.06 9.02
CA ASN A 168 30.32 -5.14 8.30
C ASN A 168 30.58 -6.36 9.19
N ILE A 169 30.99 -6.17 10.45
CA ILE A 169 31.22 -7.26 11.40
C ILE A 169 29.92 -8.00 11.68
N ILE A 170 28.84 -7.28 11.99
CA ILE A 170 27.51 -7.87 12.23
C ILE A 170 27.05 -8.65 10.99
N LEU A 171 27.11 -8.02 9.82
CA LEU A 171 26.70 -8.60 8.56
C LEU A 171 27.49 -9.87 8.23
N THR A 172 28.82 -9.82 8.33
CA THR A 172 29.68 -10.98 8.05
C THR A 172 29.39 -12.10 9.03
N THR A 173 29.18 -11.78 10.32
CA THR A 173 28.82 -12.78 11.35
C THR A 173 27.51 -13.47 10.99
N LEU A 174 26.48 -12.71 10.61
CA LEU A 174 25.19 -13.24 10.20
C LEU A 174 25.27 -14.06 8.91
N GLN A 175 26.06 -13.61 7.92
CA GLN A 175 26.26 -14.32 6.66
C GLN A 175 26.97 -15.66 6.86
N GLU A 176 28.05 -15.70 7.64
CA GLU A 176 28.74 -16.95 7.95
C GLU A 176 27.86 -17.88 8.79
N ALA A 177 27.15 -17.35 9.80
CA ALA A 177 26.23 -18.16 10.59
C ALA A 177 25.09 -18.75 9.75
N SER A 178 24.59 -18.02 8.74
CA SER A 178 23.57 -18.51 7.82
C SER A 178 24.05 -19.70 6.96
N LYS A 179 25.36 -19.80 6.68
CA LYS A 179 25.93 -20.95 5.95
C LYS A 179 25.95 -22.24 6.77
N GLU A 180 25.89 -22.16 8.09
CA GLU A 180 25.86 -23.31 9.01
C GLU A 180 24.47 -24.02 9.08
N GLY A 181 23.58 -23.75 8.12
CA GLY A 181 22.29 -24.43 8.00
C GLY A 181 21.36 -24.12 9.17
N GLU A 182 20.81 -25.17 9.80
CA GLU A 182 19.85 -25.05 10.92
C GLU A 182 20.45 -24.38 12.18
N LEU A 183 21.77 -24.38 12.32
CA LEU A 183 22.42 -23.72 13.46
C LEU A 183 22.21 -22.21 13.47
N PHE A 184 21.87 -21.61 12.32
CA PHE A 184 21.52 -20.20 12.21
C PHE A 184 20.35 -19.82 13.13
N ALA A 185 19.42 -20.74 13.41
CA ALA A 185 18.28 -20.50 14.31
C ALA A 185 18.69 -20.24 15.78
N PHE A 186 19.94 -20.54 16.15
CA PHE A 186 20.48 -20.29 17.50
C PHE A 186 21.26 -18.98 17.62
N VAL A 187 21.42 -18.23 16.52
CA VAL A 187 22.02 -16.90 16.56
C VAL A 187 21.10 -15.97 17.36
N PRO A 188 21.61 -15.23 18.35
CA PRO A 188 20.79 -14.27 19.08
C PRO A 188 20.17 -13.22 18.15
N ASP A 189 18.88 -13.00 18.32
CA ASP A 189 18.05 -12.06 17.55
C ASP A 189 18.61 -10.63 17.51
N PHE A 190 19.22 -10.17 18.60
CA PHE A 190 19.80 -8.82 18.68
C PHE A 190 20.85 -8.54 17.60
N TYR A 191 21.48 -9.56 16.99
CA TYR A 191 22.37 -9.37 15.84
C TYR A 191 21.58 -8.90 14.60
N VAL A 192 20.45 -9.55 14.32
CA VAL A 192 19.57 -9.21 13.20
C VAL A 192 18.94 -7.84 13.43
N GLU A 193 18.45 -7.58 14.64
CA GLU A 193 17.84 -6.29 14.99
C GLU A 193 18.87 -5.16 14.97
N SER A 194 20.08 -5.37 15.50
CA SER A 194 21.14 -4.36 15.41
C SER A 194 21.47 -4.01 13.96
N LEU A 195 21.49 -5.00 13.06
CA LEU A 195 21.74 -4.75 11.64
C LEU A 195 20.66 -3.85 11.03
N THR A 196 19.38 -4.17 11.23
CA THR A 196 18.25 -3.42 10.66
C THR A 196 18.14 -2.01 11.29
N GLU A 197 18.35 -1.91 12.59
CA GLU A 197 18.42 -0.65 13.35
C GLU A 197 19.54 0.26 12.85
N MET A 198 20.75 -0.29 12.64
CA MET A 198 21.88 0.46 12.09
C MET A 198 21.62 0.92 10.66
N CYS A 199 21.00 0.09 9.82
CA CYS A 199 20.64 0.49 8.45
C CYS A 199 19.65 1.65 8.43
N THR A 200 18.63 1.58 9.29
CA THR A 200 17.67 2.66 9.48
C THR A 200 18.38 3.92 10.01
N ALA A 201 19.31 3.74 10.94
CA ALA A 201 20.06 4.84 11.52
C ALA A 201 20.96 5.55 10.51
N LEU A 202 21.71 4.81 9.67
CA LEU A 202 22.53 5.38 8.60
C LEU A 202 21.73 6.34 7.72
N ARG A 203 20.51 5.92 7.35
CA ARG A 203 19.61 6.70 6.50
C ARG A 203 19.02 7.91 7.21
N LEU A 204 18.57 7.76 8.45
CA LEU A 204 17.83 8.81 9.15
C LEU A 204 18.73 9.83 9.85
N TYR A 205 19.92 9.45 10.29
CA TYR A 205 20.77 10.30 11.15
C TYR A 205 22.05 10.78 10.48
N PHE A 206 22.60 10.03 9.51
CA PHE A 206 23.99 10.23 9.05
C PHE A 206 24.13 10.58 7.56
N SER A 207 23.03 10.85 6.85
CA SER A 207 22.89 10.71 5.39
C SER A 207 23.75 11.61 4.49
N THR A 208 24.17 12.81 4.90
CA THR A 208 24.87 13.74 3.97
C THR A 208 26.39 13.57 3.88
N SER A 209 27.02 12.82 4.79
CA SER A 209 28.49 12.65 4.79
C SER A 209 28.95 11.23 4.43
N LEU A 210 28.06 10.24 4.52
CA LEU A 210 28.42 8.83 4.39
C LEU A 210 28.54 8.33 2.94
N GLU A 211 27.81 8.93 2.00
CA GLU A 211 27.84 8.51 0.58
C GLU A 211 29.24 8.68 -0.05
N SER A 212 30.05 9.58 0.52
CA SER A 212 31.44 9.82 0.09
C SER A 212 32.45 8.79 0.60
N LEU A 213 32.05 7.87 1.50
CA LEU A 213 32.98 6.93 2.11
C LEU A 213 33.27 5.74 1.18
N PRO A 214 34.54 5.34 1.02
CA PRO A 214 34.91 4.15 0.27
C PRO A 214 34.20 2.90 0.81
N GLY A 215 33.60 2.11 -0.08
CA GLY A 215 32.93 0.86 0.27
C GLY A 215 31.50 1.00 0.82
N TYR A 216 30.95 2.22 0.89
CA TYR A 216 29.57 2.42 1.35
C TYR A 216 28.54 1.75 0.43
N GLN A 217 28.69 1.88 -0.89
CA GLN A 217 27.80 1.22 -1.86
C GLN A 217 27.89 -0.30 -1.80
N SER A 218 29.10 -0.87 -1.70
CA SER A 218 29.27 -2.32 -1.55
C SER A 218 28.65 -2.83 -0.25
N LEU A 219 28.78 -2.09 0.85
CA LEU A 219 28.11 -2.41 2.11
C LEU A 219 26.59 -2.45 1.92
N LEU A 220 26.00 -1.42 1.30
CA LEU A 220 24.55 -1.40 1.04
C LEU A 220 24.10 -2.58 0.18
N THR A 221 24.87 -2.96 -0.84
CA THR A 221 24.55 -4.13 -1.67
C THR A 221 24.60 -5.41 -0.85
N SER A 222 25.62 -5.62 -0.02
CA SER A 222 25.74 -6.83 0.83
C SER A 222 24.67 -6.89 1.92
N VAL A 223 24.33 -5.76 2.53
CA VAL A 223 23.19 -5.67 3.46
C VAL A 223 21.89 -5.98 2.74
N GLY A 224 21.67 -5.34 1.58
CA GLY A 224 20.47 -5.53 0.77
C GLY A 224 20.28 -6.99 0.39
N GLU A 225 21.37 -7.68 0.02
CA GLU A 225 21.36 -9.11 -0.30
C GLU A 225 20.99 -9.95 0.91
N PHE A 226 21.55 -9.67 2.09
CA PHE A 226 21.17 -10.37 3.31
C PHE A 226 19.68 -10.18 3.62
N LEU A 227 19.16 -8.94 3.56
CA LEU A 227 17.74 -8.67 3.79
C LEU A 227 16.85 -9.42 2.79
N ALA A 228 17.21 -9.37 1.50
CA ALA A 228 16.47 -9.99 0.40
C ALA A 228 16.39 -11.52 0.52
N LEU A 229 17.43 -12.17 1.03
CA LEU A 229 17.48 -13.61 1.22
C LEU A 229 16.79 -14.08 2.51
N HIS A 230 16.80 -13.27 3.57
CA HIS A 230 16.44 -13.73 4.92
C HIS A 230 15.06 -13.27 5.43
N PHE A 231 14.38 -12.31 4.78
CA PHE A 231 13.08 -11.81 5.27
C PHE A 231 11.95 -12.88 5.29
N CYS A 232 12.11 -13.97 4.52
CA CYS A 232 11.23 -15.13 4.52
C CYS A 232 11.92 -16.43 4.99
N ASP A 233 13.08 -16.32 5.63
CA ASP A 233 13.81 -17.49 6.12
C ASP A 233 13.09 -18.14 7.30
N SER A 234 12.83 -19.45 7.19
CA SER A 234 12.14 -20.22 8.22
C SER A 234 12.98 -20.40 9.49
N ARG A 235 14.30 -20.29 9.39
CA ARG A 235 15.23 -20.45 10.52
C ARG A 235 15.23 -19.25 11.46
N ILE A 236 14.80 -18.09 10.98
CA ILE A 236 14.48 -16.95 11.84
C ILE A 236 13.11 -17.26 12.45
N VAL A 237 13.03 -17.47 13.77
CA VAL A 237 11.78 -17.88 14.42
C VAL A 237 11.06 -16.68 15.04
N TYR A 238 11.81 -15.71 15.55
CA TYR A 238 11.24 -14.55 16.25
C TYR A 238 10.50 -13.62 15.28
N ALA A 239 9.24 -13.32 15.60
CA ALA A 239 8.34 -12.58 14.72
C ALA A 239 8.79 -11.13 14.50
N ASP A 240 9.27 -10.46 15.56
CA ASP A 240 9.71 -9.06 15.47
C ASP A 240 10.98 -8.92 14.63
N SER A 241 11.89 -9.90 14.66
CA SER A 241 13.06 -9.90 13.77
C SER A 241 12.67 -10.08 12.31
N LYS A 242 11.66 -10.92 12.00
CA LYS A 242 11.12 -11.02 10.63
C LYS A 242 10.51 -9.70 10.17
N ASP A 243 9.70 -9.07 11.03
CA ASP A 243 9.08 -7.79 10.74
C ASP A 243 10.15 -6.70 10.55
N SER A 244 11.18 -6.69 11.38
CA SER A 244 12.32 -5.77 11.25
C SER A 244 13.08 -5.94 9.93
N LEU A 245 13.31 -7.19 9.49
CA LEU A 245 13.96 -7.49 8.21
C LEU A 245 13.15 -6.98 7.02
N ILE A 246 11.86 -7.30 6.98
CA ILE A 246 10.99 -6.90 5.87
C ILE A 246 10.75 -5.38 5.87
N GLN A 247 10.66 -4.75 7.03
CA GLN A 247 10.59 -3.28 7.14
C GLN A 247 11.88 -2.61 6.67
N ALA A 248 13.05 -3.17 7.02
CA ALA A 248 14.34 -2.67 6.52
C ALA A 248 14.42 -2.80 5.00
N LEU A 249 14.00 -3.93 4.44
CA LEU A 249 13.94 -4.16 2.99
C LEU A 249 12.97 -3.19 2.30
N ALA A 250 11.79 -2.96 2.88
CA ALA A 250 10.84 -1.94 2.43
C ALA A 250 11.46 -0.53 2.46
N GLY A 251 12.29 -0.24 3.46
CA GLY A 251 13.06 1.00 3.54
C GLY A 251 14.08 1.17 2.41
N PHE A 252 14.72 0.09 1.97
CA PHE A 252 15.70 0.08 0.88
C PHE A 252 15.05 0.39 -0.48
N VAL A 253 13.88 -0.17 -0.76
CA VAL A 253 13.18 0.07 -2.05
C VAL A 253 12.57 1.48 -2.16
N CYS A 254 12.51 2.22 -1.06
CA CYS A 254 11.95 3.58 -1.02
C CYS A 254 12.93 4.70 -1.39
N HIS A 255 14.23 4.42 -1.56
CA HIS A 255 15.23 5.45 -1.86
C HIS A 255 16.13 5.02 -3.00
N GLN A 256 16.45 5.94 -3.91
CA GLN A 256 17.22 5.64 -5.12
C GLN A 256 18.56 4.97 -4.80
N THR A 257 19.33 5.51 -3.84
CA THR A 257 20.66 5.00 -3.47
C THR A 257 20.61 3.53 -3.01
N THR A 258 19.69 3.20 -2.12
CA THR A 258 19.53 1.84 -1.59
C THR A 258 18.84 0.89 -2.56
N LEU A 259 17.93 1.40 -3.41
CA LEU A 259 17.32 0.61 -4.48
C LEU A 259 18.35 0.20 -5.51
N THR A 260 19.23 1.13 -5.94
CA THR A 260 20.34 0.80 -6.84
C THR A 260 21.29 -0.22 -6.22
N ALA A 261 21.50 -0.19 -4.89
CA ALA A 261 22.27 -1.23 -4.20
C ALA A 261 21.61 -2.62 -4.31
N LEU A 262 20.27 -2.70 -4.20
CA LEU A 262 19.50 -3.95 -4.44
C LEU A 262 19.58 -4.38 -5.91
N GLU A 263 19.50 -3.45 -6.86
CA GLU A 263 19.59 -3.75 -8.29
C GLU A 263 20.97 -4.30 -8.67
N ASN A 264 22.02 -3.97 -7.94
CA ASN A 264 23.39 -4.45 -8.14
C ASN A 264 23.70 -5.78 -7.43
N MET A 265 22.77 -6.37 -6.69
CA MET A 265 22.94 -7.69 -6.09
C MET A 265 23.11 -8.78 -7.16
N PRO A 266 23.72 -9.93 -6.82
CA PRO A 266 23.76 -11.09 -7.71
C PRO A 266 22.38 -11.44 -8.26
N GLN A 267 22.31 -11.83 -9.54
CA GLN A 267 21.04 -12.09 -10.22
C GLN A 267 20.21 -13.17 -9.51
N GLU A 268 20.84 -14.24 -9.04
CA GLU A 268 20.15 -15.30 -8.29
C GLU A 268 19.50 -14.76 -7.00
N SER A 269 20.18 -13.88 -6.27
CA SER A 269 19.64 -13.24 -5.07
C SER A 269 18.46 -12.33 -5.39
N ARG A 270 18.51 -11.57 -6.50
CA ARG A 270 17.39 -10.74 -6.98
C ARG A 270 16.18 -11.59 -7.37
N LEU A 271 16.39 -12.68 -8.11
CA LEU A 271 15.33 -13.61 -8.49
C LEU A 271 14.73 -14.30 -7.25
N GLN A 272 15.55 -14.70 -6.29
CA GLN A 272 15.08 -15.32 -5.05
C GLN A 272 14.24 -14.36 -4.20
N MET A 273 14.64 -13.09 -4.12
CA MET A 273 13.84 -12.04 -3.48
C MET A 273 12.46 -11.94 -4.11
N VAL A 274 12.39 -11.90 -5.44
CA VAL A 274 11.12 -11.82 -6.16
C VAL A 274 10.27 -13.08 -5.95
N ARG A 275 10.86 -14.27 -5.96
CA ARG A 275 10.14 -15.53 -5.63
C ARG A 275 9.52 -15.47 -4.23
N ASN A 276 10.25 -14.97 -3.23
CA ASN A 276 9.74 -14.83 -1.87
C ASN A 276 8.61 -13.79 -1.75
N LEU A 277 8.70 -12.68 -2.50
CA LEU A 277 7.66 -11.65 -2.58
C LEU A 277 6.39 -12.17 -3.23
N LEU A 278 6.51 -12.94 -4.33
CA LEU A 278 5.39 -13.48 -5.12
C LEU A 278 4.79 -14.77 -4.56
N GLN A 279 5.21 -15.23 -3.39
CA GLN A 279 4.50 -16.32 -2.70
C GLN A 279 3.03 -15.94 -2.41
N PRO A 280 2.07 -16.89 -2.48
CA PRO A 280 0.66 -16.63 -2.22
C PRO A 280 0.40 -15.93 -0.88
N TYR A 281 -0.67 -15.15 -0.81
CA TYR A 281 -1.04 -14.37 0.38
C TYR A 281 -1.77 -15.16 1.47
N GLU A 282 -2.07 -16.43 1.23
CA GLU A 282 -2.78 -17.29 2.18
C GLU A 282 -1.89 -17.69 3.35
N ASN A 283 -2.44 -17.66 4.57
CA ASN A 283 -1.79 -18.08 5.81
C ASN A 283 -0.47 -17.38 6.17
N ARG A 284 -0.21 -16.17 5.63
CA ARG A 284 0.98 -15.38 5.98
C ARG A 284 0.70 -13.87 6.01
N ALA A 285 1.54 -13.13 6.72
CA ALA A 285 1.57 -11.67 6.63
C ALA A 285 2.12 -11.25 5.27
N TRP A 286 1.33 -10.53 4.47
CA TRP A 286 1.65 -10.23 3.07
C TRP A 286 1.71 -8.74 2.74
N ALA A 287 1.16 -7.86 3.59
CA ALA A 287 1.00 -6.44 3.29
C ALA A 287 2.34 -5.79 2.90
N GLN A 288 3.41 -6.05 3.66
CA GLN A 288 4.75 -5.52 3.38
C GLN A 288 5.35 -6.02 2.06
N ASN A 289 5.13 -7.30 1.70
CA ASN A 289 5.54 -7.83 0.40
C ASN A 289 4.84 -7.08 -0.73
N ASN A 290 3.52 -6.87 -0.59
CA ASN A 290 2.74 -6.13 -1.56
C ASN A 290 3.22 -4.68 -1.68
N TRP A 291 3.55 -4.02 -0.57
CA TRP A 291 4.10 -2.65 -0.59
C TRP A 291 5.42 -2.56 -1.34
N ILE A 292 6.33 -3.53 -1.15
CA ILE A 292 7.58 -3.61 -1.91
C ILE A 292 7.29 -3.69 -3.42
N LEU A 293 6.34 -4.53 -3.85
CA LEU A 293 5.93 -4.63 -5.25
C LEU A 293 5.34 -3.31 -5.79
N VAL A 294 4.50 -2.62 -5.00
CA VAL A 294 3.99 -1.29 -5.38
C VAL A 294 5.14 -0.28 -5.57
N ARG A 295 6.22 -0.38 -4.79
CA ARG A 295 7.39 0.51 -4.94
C ARG A 295 8.14 0.26 -6.25
N PHE A 296 8.29 -0.99 -6.69
CA PHE A 296 8.86 -1.27 -8.01
C PHE A 296 8.09 -0.60 -9.14
N TRP A 297 6.77 -0.43 -8.97
CA TRP A 297 5.88 0.17 -9.96
C TRP A 297 5.71 1.70 -9.85
N LYS A 298 5.95 2.30 -8.68
CA LYS A 298 5.65 3.72 -8.43
C LYS A 298 6.44 4.64 -9.37
N GLY A 299 5.74 5.31 -10.27
CA GLY A 299 6.30 6.15 -11.35
C GLY A 299 5.95 5.66 -12.76
N CYS A 300 5.59 4.38 -12.91
CA CYS A 300 5.23 3.77 -14.19
C CYS A 300 3.71 3.69 -14.43
N GLY A 301 2.91 3.63 -13.36
CA GLY A 301 1.45 3.51 -13.44
C GLY A 301 0.72 4.76 -13.96
N PHE A 302 -0.50 4.54 -14.44
CA PHE A 302 -1.41 5.60 -14.89
C PHE A 302 -1.71 6.54 -13.72
N GLY A 303 -1.43 7.84 -13.89
CA GLY A 303 -1.59 8.84 -12.84
C GLY A 303 -0.84 8.51 -11.53
N PHE A 304 0.26 7.76 -11.59
CA PHE A 304 0.98 7.27 -10.40
C PHE A 304 2.40 7.83 -10.29
N ARG A 305 2.54 9.13 -10.52
CA ARG A 305 3.82 9.86 -10.51
C ARG A 305 3.93 10.89 -9.39
N TYR A 306 2.94 10.92 -8.50
CA TYR A 306 2.90 11.85 -7.39
C TYR A 306 3.78 11.39 -6.22
N THR A 307 4.39 12.37 -5.54
CA THR A 307 4.94 12.12 -4.19
C THR A 307 3.80 12.03 -3.20
N LYS A 308 2.97 13.08 -3.11
CA LYS A 308 1.73 13.17 -2.33
C LYS A 308 0.53 13.22 -3.27
N SER A 309 -0.53 12.50 -2.95
CA SER A 309 -1.71 12.47 -3.83
C SER A 309 -2.25 13.90 -4.04
N PRO A 310 -2.60 14.30 -5.28
CA PRO A 310 -3.00 15.67 -5.59
C PRO A 310 -4.25 16.15 -4.85
N HIS A 311 -5.10 15.25 -4.35
CA HIS A 311 -6.25 15.64 -3.51
C HIS A 311 -5.83 16.08 -2.09
N MET A 312 -4.60 15.76 -1.66
CA MET A 312 -4.07 16.09 -0.35
C MET A 312 -3.17 17.33 -0.36
N THR A 313 -2.76 17.84 -1.52
CA THR A 313 -1.82 18.98 -1.61
C THR A 313 -2.45 20.30 -1.18
N ASN A 314 -3.79 20.42 -1.23
CA ASN A 314 -4.53 21.65 -0.95
C ASN A 314 -5.31 21.64 0.38
N LYS A 315 -5.28 20.56 1.16
CA LYS A 315 -5.98 20.49 2.45
C LYS A 315 -5.13 21.18 3.53
N PHE A 316 -5.57 22.36 3.95
CA PHE A 316 -5.02 23.07 5.10
C PHE A 316 -5.54 22.43 6.40
N GLY A 317 -4.67 21.72 7.12
CA GLY A 317 -5.01 21.08 8.39
C GLY A 317 -3.77 20.50 9.06
N PRO A 318 -3.86 20.06 10.33
CA PRO A 318 -2.78 19.32 10.99
C PRO A 318 -2.37 18.13 10.11
N LYS A 319 -1.07 17.79 10.07
CA LYS A 319 -0.62 16.57 9.40
C LYS A 319 -1.50 15.40 9.87
N PRO A 320 -2.04 14.56 8.97
CA PRO A 320 -2.81 13.40 9.38
C PRO A 320 -1.94 12.58 10.35
N ALA A 321 -2.49 12.15 11.49
CA ALA A 321 -1.76 11.33 12.47
C ALA A 321 -1.20 10.01 11.89
N HIS A 322 -1.55 9.68 10.64
CA HIS A 322 -1.09 8.54 9.87
C HIS A 322 0.04 8.84 8.88
N SER A 323 0.52 10.09 8.76
CA SER A 323 1.63 10.45 7.86
C SER A 323 2.98 9.87 8.25
N ASP A 324 3.12 9.42 9.50
CA ASP A 324 4.40 9.01 10.07
C ASP A 324 4.67 7.52 9.93
N ASN A 325 3.73 6.77 9.34
CA ASN A 325 3.97 5.36 9.02
C ASN A 325 4.67 5.27 7.64
N PRO A 326 5.98 4.96 7.58
CA PRO A 326 6.77 4.97 6.33
C PRO A 326 6.27 3.96 5.28
N ASN A 327 5.34 3.09 5.67
CA ASN A 327 4.71 2.09 4.82
C ASN A 327 3.68 2.66 3.84
N PHE A 328 3.25 3.93 3.99
CA PHE A 328 2.28 4.51 3.06
C PHE A 328 2.94 5.07 1.79
N THR A 329 2.34 4.72 0.66
CA THR A 329 2.77 5.06 -0.71
C THR A 329 2.91 6.54 -0.98
N GLN A 330 2.37 7.41 -0.11
CA GLN A 330 2.06 8.81 -0.39
C GLN A 330 3.09 9.83 0.12
N ALA A 331 4.21 9.40 0.72
CA ALA A 331 5.22 10.33 1.26
C ALA A 331 6.58 10.29 0.54
N THR A 332 6.82 9.29 -0.29
CA THR A 332 8.13 9.05 -0.94
C THR A 332 8.09 9.46 -2.41
N ALA A 333 9.16 10.08 -2.92
CA ALA A 333 9.27 10.37 -4.34
C ALA A 333 9.17 9.08 -5.19
N PRO A 334 8.63 9.14 -6.42
CA PRO A 334 8.66 7.99 -7.33
C PRO A 334 10.09 7.55 -7.66
N CYS A 335 10.36 6.25 -7.54
CA CYS A 335 11.63 5.62 -7.90
C CYS A 335 11.35 4.18 -8.37
N PRO A 336 10.78 4.00 -9.57
CA PRO A 336 10.43 2.66 -10.06
C PRO A 336 11.68 1.85 -10.37
N SER A 337 11.61 0.53 -10.22
CA SER A 337 12.71 -0.39 -10.59
C SER A 337 12.34 -1.23 -11.80
N MET A 338 12.90 -0.88 -12.95
CA MET A 338 12.73 -1.67 -14.17
C MET A 338 13.39 -3.05 -14.05
N VAL A 339 14.48 -3.15 -13.30
CA VAL A 339 15.20 -4.39 -13.03
C VAL A 339 14.30 -5.39 -12.29
N PHE A 340 13.67 -4.97 -11.19
CA PHE A 340 12.78 -5.87 -10.44
C PHE A 340 11.45 -6.11 -11.15
N GLN A 341 10.94 -5.16 -11.93
CA GLN A 341 9.79 -5.41 -12.82
C GLN A 341 10.09 -6.53 -13.83
N GLN A 342 11.28 -6.52 -14.45
CA GLN A 342 11.69 -7.60 -15.35
C GLN A 342 11.83 -8.94 -14.61
N HIS A 343 12.43 -8.96 -13.41
CA HIS A 343 12.52 -10.18 -12.60
C HIS A 343 11.15 -10.72 -12.18
N VAL A 344 10.14 -9.87 -11.99
CA VAL A 344 8.76 -10.31 -11.76
C VAL A 344 8.24 -11.09 -12.96
N VAL A 345 8.48 -10.62 -14.19
CA VAL A 345 8.13 -11.37 -15.41
C VAL A 345 8.88 -12.71 -15.45
N GLU A 346 10.21 -12.70 -15.25
CA GLU A 346 11.04 -13.90 -15.28
C GLU A 346 10.57 -14.97 -14.28
N VAL A 347 10.11 -14.56 -13.08
CA VAL A 347 9.61 -15.49 -12.06
C VAL A 347 8.19 -15.97 -12.37
N LEU A 348 7.30 -15.13 -12.90
CA LEU A 348 5.92 -15.50 -13.23
C LEU A 348 5.84 -16.41 -14.46
N GLU A 349 6.72 -16.22 -15.45
CA GLU A 349 6.87 -17.09 -16.62
C GLU A 349 7.75 -18.32 -16.35
N GLY A 350 8.50 -18.31 -15.25
CA GLY A 350 9.45 -19.34 -14.87
C GLY A 350 8.82 -20.68 -14.47
N PRO A 351 9.66 -21.72 -14.28
CA PRO A 351 9.22 -23.04 -13.82
C PRO A 351 8.71 -22.97 -12.38
N GLY A 352 7.56 -23.59 -12.10
CA GLY A 352 7.00 -23.69 -10.74
C GLY A 352 5.54 -23.26 -10.59
N ASN A 353 4.90 -22.76 -11.65
CA ASN A 353 3.50 -22.33 -11.65
C ASN A 353 3.16 -21.38 -10.48
N ILE A 354 4.02 -20.40 -10.20
CA ILE A 354 3.83 -19.42 -9.11
C ILE A 354 2.73 -18.41 -9.48
N ALA A 355 2.59 -18.10 -10.77
CA ALA A 355 1.68 -17.07 -11.26
C ALA A 355 0.22 -17.31 -10.88
N THR A 356 -0.33 -18.49 -11.16
CA THR A 356 -1.75 -18.78 -10.88
C THR A 356 -2.07 -18.70 -9.38
N PRO A 357 -1.37 -19.39 -8.46
CA PRO A 357 -1.62 -19.29 -7.02
C PRO A 357 -1.48 -17.86 -6.49
N PHE A 358 -0.45 -17.14 -6.92
CA PHE A 358 -0.22 -15.77 -6.50
C PHE A 358 -1.37 -14.84 -6.96
N LEU A 359 -1.69 -14.84 -8.25
CA LEU A 359 -2.74 -13.99 -8.82
C LEU A 359 -4.12 -14.32 -8.26
N ASN A 360 -4.43 -15.60 -8.04
CA ASN A 360 -5.67 -15.98 -7.38
C ASN A 360 -5.75 -15.43 -5.96
N SER A 361 -4.67 -15.54 -5.17
CA SER A 361 -4.61 -14.96 -3.82
C SER A 361 -4.69 -13.44 -3.83
N LEU A 362 -4.06 -12.77 -4.81
CA LEU A 362 -4.09 -11.32 -5.00
C LEU A 362 -5.51 -10.82 -5.30
N LEU A 363 -6.20 -11.47 -6.24
CA LEU A 363 -7.60 -11.16 -6.58
C LEU A 363 -8.55 -11.46 -5.42
N ASN A 364 -8.31 -12.54 -4.65
CA ASN A 364 -9.08 -12.86 -3.44
C ASN A 364 -8.94 -11.75 -2.40
N GLN A 365 -7.71 -11.32 -2.09
CA GLN A 365 -7.48 -10.26 -1.11
C GLN A 365 -8.02 -8.91 -1.56
N LEU A 366 -7.98 -8.62 -2.87
CA LEU A 366 -8.59 -7.40 -3.39
C LEU A 366 -10.11 -7.42 -3.19
N ASN A 367 -10.76 -8.53 -3.52
CA ASN A 367 -12.20 -8.69 -3.33
C ASN A 367 -12.59 -8.51 -1.86
N TRP A 368 -11.84 -9.15 -0.95
CA TRP A 368 -12.06 -9.02 0.49
C TRP A 368 -11.85 -7.58 0.97
N ALA A 369 -10.67 -6.99 0.73
CA ALA A 369 -10.33 -5.65 1.21
C ALA A 369 -11.30 -4.58 0.68
N PHE A 370 -11.70 -4.69 -0.59
CA PHE A 370 -12.66 -3.76 -1.19
C PHE A 370 -14.08 -3.95 -0.64
N SER A 371 -14.52 -5.19 -0.41
CA SER A 371 -15.84 -5.46 0.18
C SER A 371 -15.95 -4.94 1.62
N GLU A 372 -14.93 -5.19 2.45
CA GLU A 372 -14.86 -4.65 3.80
C GLU A 372 -14.84 -3.11 3.79
N PHE A 373 -14.03 -2.51 2.91
CA PHE A 373 -13.99 -1.07 2.74
C PHE A 373 -15.37 -0.48 2.44
N ILE A 374 -16.10 -1.04 1.45
CA ILE A 374 -17.43 -0.56 1.08
C ILE A 374 -18.46 -0.78 2.21
N GLY A 375 -18.40 -1.92 2.92
CA GLY A 375 -19.27 -2.18 4.07
C GLY A 375 -19.09 -1.12 5.16
N MET A 376 -17.85 -0.81 5.53
CA MET A 376 -17.55 0.25 6.50
C MET A 376 -17.99 1.64 6.00
N LEU A 377 -17.83 1.92 4.71
CA LEU A 377 -18.26 3.19 4.13
C LEU A 377 -19.78 3.37 4.21
N GLN A 378 -20.54 2.30 4.00
CA GLN A 378 -22.00 2.29 4.15
C GLN A 378 -22.41 2.49 5.61
N GLU A 379 -21.71 1.89 6.57
CA GLU A 379 -21.94 2.14 8.00
C GLU A 379 -21.73 3.61 8.36
N ILE A 380 -20.65 4.22 7.86
CA ILE A 380 -20.34 5.64 8.04
C ILE A 380 -21.45 6.53 7.43
N GLN A 381 -21.87 6.25 6.20
CA GLN A 381 -22.97 6.96 5.56
C GLN A 381 -24.27 6.82 6.36
N ASN A 382 -24.60 5.61 6.81
CA ASN A 382 -25.81 5.35 7.58
C ASN A 382 -25.80 6.08 8.94
N ALA A 383 -24.63 6.16 9.59
CA ALA A 383 -24.46 6.93 10.82
C ALA A 383 -24.60 8.44 10.55
N SER A 384 -24.06 8.94 9.44
CA SER A 384 -24.16 10.36 9.05
C SER A 384 -25.59 10.79 8.69
N ASN A 385 -26.40 9.89 8.15
CA ASN A 385 -27.79 10.18 7.76
C ASN A 385 -28.77 10.15 8.93
N ARG A 386 -28.35 9.70 10.12
CA ARG A 386 -29.23 9.69 11.30
C ARG A 386 -29.40 11.12 11.84
N PRO A 387 -30.62 11.49 12.29
CA PRO A 387 -30.87 12.81 12.87
C PRO A 387 -30.15 13.03 14.21
N GLU A 388 -29.81 11.94 14.91
CA GLU A 388 -28.99 11.96 16.12
C GLU A 388 -27.50 11.87 15.76
N ARG A 389 -26.65 12.64 16.46
CA ARG A 389 -25.19 12.59 16.26
C ARG A 389 -24.65 11.25 16.75
N VAL A 390 -24.53 10.28 15.85
CA VAL A 390 -23.83 9.02 16.12
C VAL A 390 -22.34 9.25 15.94
N PHE A 391 -21.58 9.16 17.04
CA PHE A 391 -20.13 9.21 16.98
C PHE A 391 -19.58 7.89 16.42
N ILE A 392 -18.78 8.00 15.36
CA ILE A 392 -18.05 6.85 14.80
C ILE A 392 -16.71 6.77 15.53
N ASP A 393 -16.37 5.57 16.01
CA ASP A 393 -15.11 5.33 16.72
C ASP A 393 -13.92 5.63 15.78
N SER A 394 -12.95 6.42 16.25
CA SER A 394 -11.71 6.71 15.52
C SER A 394 -10.95 5.44 15.10
N ARG A 395 -11.10 4.35 15.85
CA ARG A 395 -10.55 3.04 15.45
C ARG A 395 -11.23 2.49 14.19
N GLN A 396 -12.55 2.61 14.07
CA GLN A 396 -13.28 2.17 12.88
C GLN A 396 -12.89 3.00 11.65
N LEU A 397 -12.76 4.33 11.81
CA LEU A 397 -12.28 5.19 10.73
C LEU A 397 -10.89 4.76 10.24
N ARG A 398 -9.98 4.44 11.17
CA ARG A 398 -8.64 3.94 10.84
C ARG A 398 -8.66 2.60 10.10
N ILE A 399 -9.51 1.67 10.52
CA ILE A 399 -9.65 0.38 9.83
C ILE A 399 -10.22 0.60 8.42
N CYS A 400 -11.21 1.49 8.25
CA CYS A 400 -11.77 1.84 6.95
C CYS A 400 -10.69 2.40 6.00
N ALA A 401 -9.89 3.36 6.47
CA ALA A 401 -8.76 3.89 5.73
C ALA A 401 -7.73 2.80 5.38
N THR A 402 -7.43 1.91 6.32
CA THR A 402 -6.52 0.77 6.08
C THR A 402 -7.05 -0.17 5.00
N CYS A 403 -8.34 -0.50 4.99
CA CYS A 403 -8.96 -1.33 3.95
C CYS A 403 -8.88 -0.66 2.58
N PHE A 404 -9.10 0.66 2.51
CA PHE A 404 -8.91 1.43 1.27
C PHE A 404 -7.46 1.36 0.77
N ASP A 405 -6.49 1.58 1.65
CA ASP A 405 -5.07 1.57 1.30
C ASP A 405 -4.60 0.17 0.86
N LEU A 406 -5.10 -0.90 1.49
CA LEU A 406 -4.87 -2.28 1.05
C LEU A 406 -5.47 -2.53 -0.34
N ALA A 407 -6.73 -2.17 -0.57
CA ALA A 407 -7.37 -2.35 -1.88
C ALA A 407 -6.61 -1.58 -2.99
N LEU A 408 -6.21 -0.34 -2.71
CA LEU A 408 -5.39 0.47 -3.61
C LEU A 408 -4.03 -0.19 -3.90
N ALA A 409 -3.34 -0.70 -2.89
CA ALA A 409 -2.05 -1.35 -3.05
C ALA A 409 -2.14 -2.61 -3.92
N LEU A 410 -3.18 -3.42 -3.72
CA LEU A 410 -3.45 -4.62 -4.50
C LEU A 410 -3.76 -4.27 -5.96
N LEU A 411 -4.56 -3.22 -6.20
CA LEU A 411 -4.82 -2.69 -7.54
C LEU A 411 -3.55 -2.20 -8.23
N ARG A 412 -2.62 -1.54 -7.52
CA ARG A 412 -1.34 -1.09 -8.11
C ARG A 412 -0.41 -2.25 -8.46
N VAL A 413 -0.41 -3.34 -7.69
CA VAL A 413 0.33 -4.56 -8.06
C VAL A 413 -0.33 -5.25 -9.28
N LEU A 414 -1.66 -5.31 -9.33
CA LEU A 414 -2.37 -5.81 -10.52
C LEU A 414 -2.09 -4.94 -11.76
N GLU A 415 -2.10 -3.63 -11.62
CA GLU A 415 -1.73 -2.69 -12.68
C GLU A 415 -0.32 -2.98 -13.22
N MET A 416 0.65 -3.16 -12.32
CA MET A 416 2.02 -3.55 -12.70
C MET A 416 2.02 -4.86 -13.50
N ILE A 417 1.43 -5.94 -12.96
CA ILE A 417 1.51 -7.27 -13.57
C ILE A 417 0.83 -7.29 -14.95
N VAL A 418 -0.37 -6.70 -15.05
CA VAL A 418 -1.09 -6.60 -16.32
C VAL A 418 -0.28 -5.79 -17.35
N ASN A 419 0.50 -4.80 -16.91
CA ASN A 419 1.35 -3.99 -17.78
C ASN A 419 2.61 -4.72 -18.27
N ILE A 420 3.32 -5.39 -17.36
CA ILE A 420 4.61 -6.04 -17.68
C ILE A 420 4.42 -7.41 -18.34
N ASP A 421 3.32 -8.12 -18.04
CA ASP A 421 2.99 -9.42 -18.65
C ASP A 421 1.46 -9.57 -18.86
N PRO A 422 0.89 -8.89 -19.89
CA PRO A 422 -0.54 -8.99 -20.20
C PRO A 422 -0.97 -10.41 -20.62
N GLN A 423 -0.04 -11.24 -21.10
CA GLN A 423 -0.35 -12.58 -21.62
C GLN A 423 -0.82 -13.54 -20.52
N LEU A 424 -0.53 -13.24 -19.24
CA LEU A 424 -1.08 -13.97 -18.10
C LEU A 424 -2.62 -13.94 -18.06
N PHE A 425 -3.23 -12.89 -18.62
CA PHE A 425 -4.68 -12.70 -18.64
C PHE A 425 -5.28 -12.89 -20.03
N THR A 426 -4.57 -12.50 -21.10
CA THR A 426 -5.14 -12.47 -22.45
C THR A 426 -4.87 -13.74 -23.27
N ASN A 427 -3.89 -14.57 -22.89
CA ASN A 427 -3.58 -15.80 -23.62
C ASN A 427 -4.40 -16.99 -23.10
N PHE A 428 -5.55 -17.26 -23.71
CA PHE A 428 -6.45 -18.36 -23.34
C PHE A 428 -5.90 -19.76 -23.67
N ALA A 429 -4.72 -19.88 -24.28
CA ALA A 429 -4.01 -21.16 -24.33
C ALA A 429 -3.48 -21.57 -22.94
N ARG A 430 -3.35 -20.62 -22.00
CA ARG A 430 -3.02 -20.90 -20.60
C ARG A 430 -4.30 -21.31 -19.85
N PRO A 431 -4.26 -22.38 -19.03
CA PRO A 431 -5.46 -22.96 -18.42
C PRO A 431 -6.24 -22.00 -17.50
N ASP A 432 -5.56 -21.05 -16.85
CA ASP A 432 -6.18 -20.14 -15.86
C ASP A 432 -6.44 -18.72 -16.38
N ALA A 433 -5.94 -18.36 -17.57
CA ALA A 433 -5.99 -16.97 -18.06
C ALA A 433 -7.43 -16.46 -18.23
N GLU A 434 -8.32 -17.30 -18.76
CA GLU A 434 -9.74 -16.98 -18.94
C GLU A 434 -10.43 -16.69 -17.59
N LEU A 435 -10.14 -17.50 -16.57
CA LEU A 435 -10.71 -17.32 -15.25
C LEU A 435 -10.14 -16.07 -14.56
N LEU A 436 -8.82 -15.87 -14.62
CA LEU A 436 -8.15 -14.72 -14.03
C LEU A 436 -8.65 -13.41 -14.65
N LEU A 437 -8.80 -13.37 -15.98
CA LEU A 437 -9.33 -12.20 -16.68
C LEU A 437 -10.78 -11.93 -16.31
N SER A 438 -11.63 -12.97 -16.27
CA SER A 438 -13.04 -12.81 -15.88
C SER A 438 -13.18 -12.25 -14.46
N ARG A 439 -12.42 -12.79 -13.51
CA ARG A 439 -12.40 -12.32 -12.11
C ARG A 439 -11.86 -10.90 -11.99
N LEU A 440 -10.83 -10.56 -12.77
CA LEU A 440 -10.27 -9.22 -12.82
C LEU A 440 -11.32 -8.23 -13.35
N CYS A 441 -11.96 -8.51 -14.50
CA CYS A 441 -13.02 -7.67 -15.07
C CYS A 441 -14.18 -7.46 -14.07
N GLN A 442 -14.63 -8.51 -13.39
CA GLN A 442 -15.64 -8.42 -12.35
C GLN A 442 -15.25 -7.43 -11.25
N LEU A 443 -14.03 -7.53 -10.71
CA LEU A 443 -13.53 -6.62 -9.67
C LEU A 443 -13.38 -5.18 -10.17
N LEU A 444 -12.88 -4.98 -11.38
CA LEU A 444 -12.77 -3.65 -11.98
C LEU A 444 -14.15 -3.00 -12.13
N CYS A 445 -15.15 -3.73 -12.62
CA CYS A 445 -16.53 -3.25 -12.74
C CYS A 445 -17.13 -2.92 -11.37
N GLN A 446 -16.90 -3.75 -10.35
CA GLN A 446 -17.36 -3.48 -8.98
C GLN A 446 -16.74 -2.20 -8.41
N VAL A 447 -15.43 -1.99 -8.59
CA VAL A 447 -14.75 -0.78 -8.13
C VAL A 447 -15.26 0.44 -8.88
N LEU A 448 -15.33 0.38 -10.22
CA LEU A 448 -15.85 1.47 -11.04
C LEU A 448 -17.25 1.88 -10.58
N ASN A 449 -18.20 0.95 -10.54
CA ASN A 449 -19.60 1.27 -10.24
C ASN A 449 -19.82 1.85 -8.84
N ARG A 450 -18.94 1.55 -7.88
CA ARG A 450 -19.07 2.04 -6.50
C ARG A 450 -18.32 3.34 -6.25
N VAL A 451 -17.30 3.63 -7.04
CA VAL A 451 -16.38 4.75 -6.79
C VAL A 451 -16.48 5.85 -7.85
N SER A 452 -16.89 5.57 -9.09
CA SER A 452 -16.97 6.59 -10.15
C SER A 452 -18.13 7.58 -9.95
N GLY A 453 -19.22 7.13 -9.31
CA GLY A 453 -20.43 7.93 -9.11
C GLY A 453 -20.28 9.03 -8.04
N TRP A 454 -20.81 10.22 -8.33
CA TRP A 454 -20.72 11.37 -7.41
C TRP A 454 -21.82 11.42 -6.34
N SER A 455 -22.97 10.78 -6.58
CA SER A 455 -24.11 10.74 -5.66
C SER A 455 -24.20 9.45 -4.82
N GLY A 456 -23.25 8.53 -5.02
CA GLY A 456 -23.21 7.27 -4.29
C GLY A 456 -22.65 7.40 -2.87
N CYS A 457 -22.67 6.30 -2.13
CA CYS A 457 -22.09 6.19 -0.78
C CYS A 457 -20.65 6.76 -0.72
N PHE A 458 -19.81 6.39 -1.67
CA PHE A 458 -18.43 6.83 -1.73
C PHE A 458 -18.29 8.35 -1.87
N GLY A 459 -18.95 8.94 -2.87
CA GLY A 459 -18.93 10.39 -3.09
C GLY A 459 -19.47 11.17 -1.88
N HIS A 460 -20.52 10.65 -1.24
CA HIS A 460 -21.06 11.24 -0.03
C HIS A 460 -20.05 11.25 1.12
N VAL A 461 -19.45 10.11 1.48
CA VAL A 461 -18.50 10.06 2.61
C VAL A 461 -17.24 10.89 2.35
N VAL A 462 -16.71 10.87 1.11
CA VAL A 462 -15.57 11.73 0.75
C VAL A 462 -15.90 13.21 0.90
N SER A 463 -17.14 13.61 0.58
CA SER A 463 -17.60 15.01 0.72
C SER A 463 -17.77 15.47 2.16
N LEU A 464 -17.89 14.54 3.13
CA LEU A 464 -17.99 14.88 4.55
C LEU A 464 -16.65 15.32 5.16
N GLU A 465 -15.53 15.06 4.49
CA GLU A 465 -14.18 15.41 4.94
C GLU A 465 -13.87 14.97 6.38
N ILE A 466 -14.30 13.76 6.74
CA ILE A 466 -14.14 13.20 8.08
C ILE A 466 -12.64 13.05 8.43
N PRO A 467 -12.16 13.60 9.56
CA PRO A 467 -10.78 13.39 10.03
C PRO A 467 -10.49 11.90 10.24
N GLY A 468 -9.34 11.43 9.75
CA GLY A 468 -8.95 10.02 9.72
C GLY A 468 -9.29 9.29 8.41
N LEU A 469 -10.05 9.91 7.49
CA LEU A 469 -10.35 9.37 6.15
C LEU A 469 -9.71 10.21 5.02
N GLU A 470 -8.68 11.02 5.32
CA GLU A 470 -8.11 11.98 4.37
C GLU A 470 -7.44 11.31 3.16
N THR A 471 -6.98 10.06 3.32
CA THR A 471 -6.36 9.27 2.24
C THR A 471 -7.39 8.75 1.23
N ILE A 472 -8.66 8.60 1.64
CA ILE A 472 -9.74 8.06 0.81
C ILE A 472 -10.21 9.12 -0.17
N HIS A 473 -10.02 8.84 -1.45
CA HIS A 473 -10.43 9.75 -2.52
C HIS A 473 -10.60 9.01 -3.84
N HIS A 474 -11.41 9.57 -4.76
CA HIS A 474 -11.66 9.00 -6.08
C HIS A 474 -10.37 8.82 -6.90
N TYR A 475 -9.49 9.82 -6.85
CA TYR A 475 -8.27 9.89 -7.67
C TYR A 475 -7.35 8.66 -7.57
N PRO A 476 -6.79 8.28 -6.39
CA PRO A 476 -5.77 7.24 -6.32
C PRO A 476 -6.25 5.86 -6.76
N ILE A 477 -7.51 5.51 -6.46
CA ILE A 477 -8.09 4.20 -6.79
C ILE A 477 -8.57 4.13 -8.24
N LEU A 478 -9.24 5.17 -8.75
CA LEU A 478 -9.74 5.16 -10.13
C LEU A 478 -8.61 5.25 -11.16
N THR A 479 -7.49 5.93 -10.83
CA THR A 479 -6.31 5.93 -11.71
C THR A 479 -5.66 4.54 -11.81
N ALA A 480 -5.63 3.75 -10.73
CA ALA A 480 -5.14 2.36 -10.77
C ALA A 480 -6.02 1.47 -11.66
N VAL A 481 -7.35 1.55 -11.47
CA VAL A 481 -8.33 0.82 -12.30
C VAL A 481 -8.24 1.24 -13.76
N THR A 482 -8.08 2.55 -14.03
CA THR A 482 -7.91 3.08 -15.38
C THR A 482 -6.65 2.52 -16.03
N GLY A 483 -5.51 2.46 -15.32
CA GLY A 483 -4.27 1.89 -15.86
C GLY A 483 -4.38 0.40 -16.22
N ILE A 484 -5.11 -0.38 -15.42
CA ILE A 484 -5.40 -1.79 -15.72
C ILE A 484 -6.25 -1.90 -17.00
N LEU A 485 -7.39 -1.20 -17.05
CA LEU A 485 -8.31 -1.21 -18.19
C LEU A 485 -7.62 -0.74 -19.47
N MET A 486 -6.84 0.34 -19.37
CA MET A 486 -6.04 0.88 -20.45
C MET A 486 -5.15 -0.19 -21.07
N THR A 487 -4.43 -0.92 -20.23
CA THR A 487 -3.49 -1.95 -20.69
C THR A 487 -4.20 -3.15 -21.30
N LEU A 488 -5.26 -3.65 -20.67
CA LEU A 488 -6.04 -4.79 -21.15
C LEU A 488 -6.64 -4.53 -22.54
N VAL A 489 -7.26 -3.38 -22.74
CA VAL A 489 -7.96 -3.04 -23.98
C VAL A 489 -7.01 -2.52 -25.07
N LYS A 490 -5.80 -2.06 -24.70
CA LYS A 490 -4.82 -1.51 -25.67
C LYS A 490 -4.48 -2.48 -26.81
N GLN A 491 -4.33 -3.77 -26.50
CA GLN A 491 -4.04 -4.78 -27.54
C GLN A 491 -5.25 -5.00 -28.44
N ASP A 492 -6.45 -5.00 -27.88
CA ASP A 492 -7.71 -5.20 -28.60
C ASP A 492 -8.04 -4.05 -29.55
N LEU A 493 -7.69 -2.81 -29.19
CA LEU A 493 -7.82 -1.63 -30.06
C LEU A 493 -7.09 -1.79 -31.40
N GLN A 494 -6.02 -2.59 -31.42
CA GLN A 494 -5.22 -2.85 -32.62
C GLN A 494 -5.73 -4.07 -33.40
N GLN A 495 -6.65 -4.87 -32.84
CA GLN A 495 -7.19 -6.07 -33.47
C GLN A 495 -8.38 -5.74 -34.37
N SER A 496 -8.24 -6.05 -35.66
CA SER A 496 -9.34 -5.88 -36.64
C SER A 496 -10.44 -6.94 -36.51
N ASN A 497 -10.15 -8.09 -35.89
CA ASN A 497 -11.12 -9.18 -35.73
C ASN A 497 -11.71 -9.15 -34.30
N PRO A 498 -13.03 -8.89 -34.15
CA PRO A 498 -13.70 -8.86 -32.85
C PRO A 498 -13.55 -10.15 -32.03
N LYS A 499 -13.35 -11.30 -32.68
CA LYS A 499 -13.15 -12.59 -31.98
C LYS A 499 -11.83 -12.66 -31.20
N ASN A 500 -10.84 -11.87 -31.62
CA ASN A 500 -9.52 -11.82 -30.99
C ASN A 500 -9.42 -10.71 -29.93
N GLN A 501 -10.49 -9.91 -29.74
CA GLN A 501 -10.56 -8.86 -28.72
C GLN A 501 -10.98 -9.47 -27.37
N VAL A 502 -10.10 -10.30 -26.80
CA VAL A 502 -10.42 -11.18 -25.67
C VAL A 502 -10.73 -10.38 -24.40
N ALA A 503 -9.98 -9.30 -24.13
CA ALA A 503 -10.18 -8.47 -22.95
C ALA A 503 -11.49 -7.68 -23.04
N THR A 504 -11.75 -7.08 -24.20
CA THR A 504 -12.95 -6.31 -24.51
C THR A 504 -14.19 -7.18 -24.41
N ARG A 505 -14.16 -8.37 -25.03
CA ARG A 505 -15.30 -9.30 -24.96
C ARG A 505 -15.58 -9.76 -23.53
N THR A 506 -14.54 -10.12 -22.78
CA THR A 506 -14.69 -10.55 -21.38
C THR A 506 -15.25 -9.40 -20.52
N LEU A 507 -14.80 -8.17 -20.75
CA LEU A 507 -15.29 -6.98 -20.04
C LEU A 507 -16.75 -6.66 -20.38
N LEU A 508 -17.15 -6.74 -21.65
CA LEU A 508 -18.53 -6.45 -22.08
C LEU A 508 -19.53 -7.53 -21.64
N ASN A 509 -19.09 -8.79 -21.55
CA ASN A 509 -19.91 -9.90 -21.08
C ASN A 509 -20.04 -9.95 -19.55
N GLU A 510 -19.31 -9.12 -18.82
CA GLU A 510 -19.42 -9.04 -17.37
C GLU A 510 -20.75 -8.38 -16.97
N PRO A 511 -21.64 -9.06 -16.20
CA PRO A 511 -22.99 -8.55 -15.92
C PRO A 511 -23.02 -7.21 -15.20
N SER A 512 -21.95 -6.89 -14.46
CA SER A 512 -21.82 -5.63 -13.74
C SER A 512 -21.22 -4.51 -14.59
N PHE A 513 -20.89 -4.74 -15.86
CA PHE A 513 -20.30 -3.72 -16.72
C PHE A 513 -21.27 -2.55 -16.99
N GLN A 514 -20.78 -1.33 -16.79
CA GLN A 514 -21.50 -0.10 -17.08
C GLN A 514 -20.58 0.90 -17.78
N LEU A 515 -20.84 1.17 -19.05
CA LEU A 515 -20.04 2.13 -19.83
C LEU A 515 -20.06 3.54 -19.20
N ASN A 516 -21.18 3.93 -18.58
CA ASN A 516 -21.31 5.20 -17.89
C ASN A 516 -20.27 5.39 -16.76
N SER A 517 -19.90 4.32 -16.05
CA SER A 517 -18.90 4.39 -14.98
C SER A 517 -17.51 4.78 -15.51
N ILE A 518 -17.19 4.39 -16.76
CA ILE A 518 -15.96 4.80 -17.44
C ILE A 518 -16.08 6.24 -17.96
N TYR A 519 -17.24 6.64 -18.52
CA TYR A 519 -17.49 8.04 -18.91
C TYR A 519 -17.38 9.01 -17.72
N GLN A 520 -17.79 8.60 -16.53
CA GLN A 520 -17.67 9.40 -15.31
C GLN A 520 -16.21 9.71 -14.95
N LEU A 521 -15.23 8.88 -15.35
CA LEU A 521 -13.81 9.18 -15.19
C LEU A 521 -13.40 10.47 -15.92
N LEU A 522 -14.10 10.82 -17.01
CA LEU A 522 -13.86 12.02 -17.81
C LEU A 522 -14.71 13.22 -17.38
N GLY A 523 -15.52 13.07 -16.32
CA GLY A 523 -16.41 14.13 -15.80
C GLY A 523 -17.88 14.00 -16.19
N GLY A 524 -18.29 12.89 -16.82
CA GLY A 524 -19.69 12.61 -17.22
C GLY A 524 -20.27 13.57 -18.27
N GLN A 525 -21.49 13.32 -18.76
CA GLN A 525 -22.21 14.29 -19.59
C GLN A 525 -23.00 15.28 -18.72
N GLU A 526 -22.78 16.58 -18.93
CA GLU A 526 -23.88 17.54 -18.90
C GLU A 526 -24.53 17.52 -20.28
N ASN A 527 -25.82 17.21 -20.35
CA ASN A 527 -26.70 17.11 -21.54
C ASN A 527 -26.88 15.73 -22.19
N SER A 528 -27.81 14.95 -21.61
CA SER A 528 -28.73 14.13 -22.42
C SER A 528 -30.12 14.79 -22.37
N LYS A 529 -30.35 15.70 -23.31
CA LYS A 529 -31.67 15.89 -23.91
C LYS A 529 -31.47 15.73 -25.41
N THR A 530 -32.44 15.05 -26.02
CA THR A 530 -32.63 14.79 -27.45
C THR A 530 -31.72 13.76 -28.10
N LEU A 531 -32.04 12.49 -27.90
CA LEU A 531 -32.20 11.58 -29.04
C LEU A 531 -33.23 10.50 -28.69
N ASP A 532 -34.51 10.87 -28.65
CA ASP A 532 -35.61 9.92 -28.76
C ASP A 532 -36.77 10.55 -29.54
N SER A 533 -37.22 9.81 -30.55
CA SER A 533 -38.44 9.95 -31.35
C SER A 533 -38.48 11.03 -32.45
N ALA A 534 -38.15 10.60 -33.67
CA ALA A 534 -38.84 11.03 -34.88
C ALA A 534 -39.59 9.83 -35.47
N THR A 535 -40.75 10.10 -36.12
CA THR A 535 -41.74 9.20 -36.76
C THR A 535 -42.61 8.37 -35.81
N SER A 536 -43.95 8.40 -35.80
CA SER A 536 -44.98 9.10 -36.59
C SER A 536 -46.36 8.77 -36.01
N GLY A 537 -47.34 9.69 -36.06
CA GLY A 537 -48.76 9.33 -35.92
C GLY A 537 -49.66 10.47 -35.45
N ALA A 538 -50.54 10.93 -36.33
CA ALA A 538 -51.38 12.11 -36.18
C ALA A 538 -52.63 11.91 -35.29
N ALA A 539 -53.13 13.03 -34.75
CA ALA A 539 -54.53 13.48 -34.71
C ALA A 539 -55.08 13.91 -33.32
N THR A 540 -55.45 15.20 -33.28
CA THR A 540 -56.61 15.83 -32.63
C THR A 540 -56.75 15.82 -31.10
N GLU A 541 -56.61 17.04 -30.56
CA GLU A 541 -57.05 17.52 -29.25
C GLU A 541 -58.58 17.42 -29.04
N THR A 542 -58.99 17.00 -27.85
CA THR A 542 -60.16 17.55 -27.13
C THR A 542 -59.98 17.34 -25.62
N ASP A 543 -60.42 18.34 -24.86
CA ASP A 543 -60.35 18.57 -23.42
C ASP A 543 -60.65 17.40 -22.47
N LEU A 544 -60.08 17.45 -21.24
CA LEU A 544 -60.77 17.32 -19.94
C LEU A 544 -59.77 17.36 -18.75
N GLU A 545 -59.91 18.36 -17.88
CA GLU A 545 -59.42 18.44 -16.47
C GLU A 545 -60.16 17.44 -15.54
N PRO A 546 -59.95 17.37 -14.18
CA PRO A 546 -58.84 17.75 -13.25
C PRO A 546 -58.49 16.57 -12.27
N SER A 547 -57.53 16.61 -11.33
CA SER A 547 -57.70 17.06 -9.92
C SER A 547 -56.60 16.48 -9.01
N SER A 548 -56.01 17.28 -8.12
CA SER A 548 -55.69 16.95 -6.70
C SER A 548 -54.96 18.15 -6.05
N ILE A 549 -55.73 19.04 -5.42
CA ILE A 549 -55.89 19.20 -3.96
C ILE A 549 -54.56 19.49 -3.23
N SER A 550 -54.37 20.78 -2.92
CA SER A 550 -53.49 21.29 -1.87
C SER A 550 -54.24 21.39 -0.54
N LEU A 551 -53.52 21.27 0.57
CA LEU A 551 -53.95 21.81 1.86
C LEU A 551 -52.83 22.72 2.39
N ALA A 552 -53.22 23.95 2.69
CA ALA A 552 -52.40 25.03 3.21
C ALA A 552 -52.90 25.48 4.59
N SER A 553 -51.99 26.03 5.39
CA SER A 553 -52.23 27.08 6.38
C SER A 553 -50.88 27.76 6.69
N SER A 554 -50.64 29.02 6.30
CA SER A 554 -51.07 30.31 6.92
C SER A 554 -50.42 30.52 8.30
N SER A 555 -49.80 31.62 8.72
CA SER A 555 -49.48 32.97 8.21
C SER A 555 -48.56 33.64 9.25
N ASN A 556 -47.74 34.64 8.89
CA ASN A 556 -47.78 36.02 9.44
C ASN A 556 -46.54 36.87 9.08
N ASN A 557 -46.83 38.09 8.63
CA ASN A 557 -45.93 39.21 8.35
C ASN A 557 -45.61 40.02 9.61
N ALA A 558 -44.43 40.66 9.64
CA ALA A 558 -44.25 42.00 10.22
C ALA A 558 -43.04 42.71 9.57
N SER A 559 -43.30 43.90 9.01
CA SER A 559 -42.32 44.86 8.47
C SER A 559 -41.88 45.87 9.54
N ALA A 560 -40.65 46.41 9.44
CA ALA A 560 -40.37 47.85 9.15
C ALA A 560 -38.97 48.37 9.57
N ASN A 561 -38.25 48.88 8.56
CA ASN A 561 -37.41 50.10 8.46
C ASN A 561 -36.01 50.26 9.12
N GLY A 562 -35.03 50.59 8.25
CA GLY A 562 -33.82 51.37 8.54
C GLY A 562 -32.74 51.35 7.42
N GLN A 563 -32.79 52.33 6.50
CA GLN A 563 -31.86 52.70 5.39
C GLN A 563 -30.39 52.97 5.84
N VAL A 564 -29.29 53.11 5.05
CA VAL A 564 -28.81 52.94 3.65
C VAL A 564 -27.29 53.19 3.72
N GLY A 565 -26.46 52.49 2.92
CA GLY A 565 -25.06 52.85 2.68
C GLY A 565 -24.31 51.82 1.83
N ALA A 566 -24.02 52.15 0.57
CA ALA A 566 -23.54 51.24 -0.48
C ALA A 566 -22.00 51.24 -0.65
N THR A 567 -21.38 50.07 -0.85
CA THR A 567 -20.33 49.73 -1.87
C THR A 567 -19.86 48.25 -1.73
N PRO A 568 -19.16 47.62 -2.71
CA PRO A 568 -19.64 46.41 -3.36
C PRO A 568 -18.81 45.12 -3.13
N ALA A 569 -19.31 44.03 -3.73
CA ALA A 569 -18.63 42.76 -4.03
C ALA A 569 -18.51 41.73 -2.88
N ASN A 570 -19.65 41.12 -2.54
CA ASN A 570 -19.66 39.78 -1.99
C ASN A 570 -19.14 38.79 -3.05
N ALA A 571 -17.94 38.25 -2.83
CA ALA A 571 -17.54 36.97 -3.36
C ALA A 571 -18.53 35.92 -2.81
N THR A 572 -19.51 35.55 -3.63
CA THR A 572 -20.38 34.40 -3.36
C THR A 572 -19.52 33.16 -3.30
N ASN A 573 -19.32 32.69 -2.06
CA ASN A 573 -18.74 31.41 -1.70
C ASN A 573 -19.62 30.30 -2.34
N THR A 574 -19.27 29.93 -3.57
CA THR A 574 -19.91 28.86 -4.33
C THR A 574 -18.94 27.69 -4.36
N ASN A 575 -18.83 27.00 -3.21
CA ASN A 575 -18.25 25.66 -3.18
C ASN A 575 -19.22 24.69 -3.88
N PHE A 576 -19.27 24.76 -5.21
CA PHE A 576 -19.67 23.60 -6.01
C PHE A 576 -18.61 22.54 -5.76
N SER A 577 -18.99 21.45 -5.10
CA SER A 577 -18.16 20.24 -5.01
C SER A 577 -17.69 19.88 -6.42
N ILE A 578 -16.40 20.08 -6.71
CA ILE A 578 -15.83 19.79 -8.02
C ILE A 578 -15.94 18.29 -8.20
N LYS A 579 -16.86 17.88 -9.06
CA LYS A 579 -17.06 16.48 -9.44
C LYS A 579 -15.74 15.90 -9.93
N PHE A 580 -15.44 14.67 -9.53
CA PHE A 580 -14.23 13.99 -9.96
C PHE A 580 -14.20 13.87 -11.49
N SER A 581 -13.08 14.28 -12.08
CA SER A 581 -12.70 14.03 -13.47
C SER A 581 -11.19 13.91 -13.53
N LEU A 582 -10.66 12.98 -14.32
CA LEU A 582 -9.23 12.86 -14.60
C LEU A 582 -8.64 14.16 -15.20
N ARG A 583 -9.47 14.95 -15.90
CA ARG A 583 -9.07 16.25 -16.47
C ARG A 583 -8.70 17.29 -15.42
N ASN A 584 -9.15 17.12 -14.18
CA ASN A 584 -8.88 18.05 -13.08
C ASN A 584 -7.46 17.89 -12.52
N TYR A 585 -6.65 16.96 -13.06
CA TYR A 585 -5.32 16.61 -12.56
C TYR A 585 -4.23 16.73 -13.63
N PRO A 586 -4.06 17.88 -14.31
CA PRO A 586 -3.12 18.01 -15.45
C PRO A 586 -1.64 17.83 -15.08
N GLY A 587 -1.29 17.97 -13.79
CA GLY A 587 0.08 17.72 -13.31
C GLY A 587 0.43 16.24 -13.17
N GLU A 588 -0.57 15.36 -13.11
CA GLU A 588 -0.37 13.93 -12.83
C GLU A 588 -0.93 13.02 -13.93
N VAL A 589 -1.97 13.46 -14.64
CA VAL A 589 -2.57 12.76 -15.78
C VAL A 589 -2.29 13.57 -17.04
N LEU A 590 -1.56 12.98 -17.98
CA LEU A 590 -1.12 13.62 -19.21
C LEU A 590 -2.29 13.75 -20.21
N GLY A 591 -2.25 14.74 -21.09
CA GLY A 591 -3.25 14.89 -22.17
C GLY A 591 -3.37 13.63 -23.03
N SER A 592 -2.23 13.02 -23.39
CA SER A 592 -2.20 11.76 -24.15
C SER A 592 -2.81 10.57 -23.41
N GLU A 593 -2.78 10.58 -22.07
CA GLU A 593 -3.45 9.56 -21.25
C GLU A 593 -4.97 9.78 -21.24
N ILE A 594 -5.43 11.03 -21.25
CA ILE A 594 -6.86 11.35 -21.41
C ILE A 594 -7.36 10.93 -22.79
N ASP A 595 -6.63 11.24 -23.85
CA ASP A 595 -6.99 10.86 -25.23
C ASP A 595 -7.13 9.35 -25.38
N GLN A 596 -6.24 8.60 -24.73
CA GLN A 596 -6.26 7.15 -24.64
C GLN A 596 -7.52 6.62 -23.94
N VAL A 597 -7.91 7.22 -22.81
CA VAL A 597 -9.16 6.86 -22.12
C VAL A 597 -10.38 7.14 -23.01
N GLU A 598 -10.41 8.28 -23.70
CA GLU A 598 -11.48 8.57 -24.65
C GLU A 598 -11.54 7.57 -25.81
N GLN A 599 -10.38 7.13 -26.32
CA GLN A 599 -10.31 6.13 -27.38
C GLN A 599 -10.91 4.79 -26.92
N ILE A 600 -10.60 4.35 -25.70
CA ILE A 600 -11.19 3.13 -25.12
C ILE A 600 -12.69 3.27 -24.96
N VAL A 601 -13.15 4.41 -24.44
CA VAL A 601 -14.59 4.66 -24.25
C VAL A 601 -15.34 4.57 -25.59
N ARG A 602 -14.81 5.19 -26.65
CA ARG A 602 -15.40 5.10 -28.01
C ARG A 602 -15.40 3.65 -28.50
N HIS A 603 -14.30 2.93 -28.35
CA HIS A 603 -14.19 1.53 -28.77
C HIS A 603 -15.20 0.63 -28.07
N LEU A 604 -15.30 0.73 -26.74
CA LEU A 604 -16.26 -0.04 -25.95
C LEU A 604 -17.71 0.29 -26.35
N ALA A 605 -18.04 1.56 -26.60
CA ALA A 605 -19.36 1.96 -27.10
C ALA A 605 -19.70 1.28 -28.44
N THR A 606 -18.79 1.35 -29.42
CA THR A 606 -18.99 0.71 -30.73
C THR A 606 -19.13 -0.81 -30.63
N CYS A 607 -18.34 -1.46 -29.78
CA CYS A 607 -18.44 -2.90 -29.57
C CYS A 607 -19.76 -3.30 -28.89
N MET A 608 -20.28 -2.50 -27.95
CA MET A 608 -21.59 -2.71 -27.34
C MET A 608 -22.73 -2.58 -28.35
N GLU A 609 -22.71 -1.53 -29.18
CA GLU A 609 -23.71 -1.33 -30.24
C GLU A 609 -23.72 -2.53 -31.21
N SER A 610 -22.53 -2.98 -31.62
CA SER A 610 -22.38 -4.15 -32.50
C SER A 610 -22.90 -5.45 -31.86
N GLN A 611 -22.72 -5.65 -30.55
CA GLN A 611 -23.27 -6.80 -29.83
C GLN A 611 -24.80 -6.74 -29.72
N ALA A 612 -25.38 -5.56 -29.49
CA ALA A 612 -26.82 -5.37 -29.43
C ALA A 612 -27.49 -5.66 -30.78
N GLU A 613 -26.90 -5.21 -31.89
CA GLU A 613 -27.39 -5.50 -33.24
C GLU A 613 -27.38 -7.01 -33.55
N LEU A 614 -26.31 -7.73 -33.20
CA LEU A 614 -26.25 -9.20 -33.38
C LEU A 614 -27.28 -9.95 -32.52
N SER A 615 -27.63 -9.42 -31.35
CA SER A 615 -28.62 -10.01 -30.44
C SER A 615 -30.05 -9.89 -30.97
N THR A 616 -30.35 -8.83 -31.75
CA THR A 616 -31.68 -8.64 -32.36
C THR A 616 -31.94 -9.57 -33.57
N THR A 617 -30.89 -10.17 -34.14
CA THR A 617 -31.00 -11.25 -35.13
C THR A 617 -30.96 -12.61 -34.42
N GLY A 618 -32.12 -13.02 -33.90
CA GLY A 618 -32.41 -14.24 -33.12
C GLY A 618 -31.35 -15.34 -33.05
N GLN A 619 -30.82 -15.56 -31.84
CA GLN A 619 -30.23 -16.82 -31.40
C GLN A 619 -31.08 -17.38 -30.24
N ASP A 620 -31.37 -18.68 -30.26
CA ASP A 620 -32.19 -19.41 -29.29
C ASP A 620 -31.71 -19.21 -27.84
N ASP A 621 -32.56 -18.62 -27.00
CA ASP A 621 -32.40 -18.52 -25.53
C ASP A 621 -32.25 -19.90 -24.86
N ASP A 622 -32.69 -20.98 -25.52
CA ASP A 622 -32.57 -22.37 -25.04
C ASP A 622 -31.12 -22.89 -25.00
N SER A 623 -30.16 -22.16 -25.57
CA SER A 623 -28.74 -22.53 -25.59
C SER A 623 -27.92 -21.94 -24.43
N LEU A 624 -28.50 -21.05 -23.61
CA LEU A 624 -27.82 -20.40 -22.50
C LEU A 624 -27.65 -21.32 -21.29
N CYS A 625 -26.53 -21.17 -20.59
CA CYS A 625 -26.26 -21.90 -19.37
C CYS A 625 -27.22 -21.48 -18.27
N THR A 626 -27.97 -22.44 -17.74
CA THR A 626 -28.94 -22.23 -16.66
C THR A 626 -28.35 -21.85 -15.30
N ILE A 627 -27.02 -21.81 -15.17
CA ILE A 627 -26.32 -21.41 -13.94
C ILE A 627 -26.03 -19.91 -13.95
N CYS A 628 -25.50 -19.39 -15.06
CA CYS A 628 -25.12 -17.97 -15.16
C CYS A 628 -26.07 -17.14 -16.03
N TYR A 629 -26.93 -17.78 -16.82
CA TYR A 629 -27.80 -17.15 -17.84
C TYR A 629 -27.09 -16.19 -18.80
N ALA A 630 -25.75 -16.24 -18.86
CA ALA A 630 -24.93 -15.26 -19.57
C ALA A 630 -24.08 -15.89 -20.70
N TYR A 631 -23.72 -17.17 -20.57
CA TYR A 631 -22.87 -17.87 -21.53
C TYR A 631 -23.56 -19.12 -22.06
N PRO A 632 -23.31 -19.55 -23.31
CA PRO A 632 -23.90 -20.76 -23.87
C PRO A 632 -23.45 -22.02 -23.12
N SER A 633 -24.34 -23.01 -23.04
CA SER A 633 -24.11 -24.29 -22.36
C SER A 633 -23.24 -25.23 -23.21
N THR A 634 -21.93 -24.98 -23.21
CA THR A 634 -20.96 -25.70 -24.06
C THR A 634 -20.26 -26.87 -23.39
N ALA A 635 -20.26 -26.98 -22.06
CA ALA A 635 -19.54 -28.02 -21.32
C ALA A 635 -20.51 -29.11 -20.82
N THR A 636 -20.19 -30.37 -21.11
CA THR A 636 -20.98 -31.56 -20.73
C THR A 636 -20.27 -32.40 -19.68
N PHE A 637 -20.99 -32.81 -18.64
CA PHE A 637 -20.45 -33.61 -17.53
C PHE A 637 -20.71 -35.10 -17.73
N HIS A 638 -19.71 -35.93 -17.48
CA HIS A 638 -19.82 -37.39 -17.55
C HIS A 638 -19.70 -37.99 -16.14
N PRO A 639 -20.56 -38.98 -15.78
CA PRO A 639 -21.48 -39.73 -16.64
C PRO A 639 -22.90 -39.15 -16.78
N CYS A 640 -23.27 -38.10 -16.05
CA CYS A 640 -24.67 -37.67 -15.92
C CYS A 640 -25.24 -36.88 -17.12
N ALA A 641 -24.44 -36.55 -18.12
CA ALA A 641 -24.81 -35.81 -19.34
C ALA A 641 -25.42 -34.41 -19.16
N HIS A 642 -25.52 -33.88 -17.94
CA HIS A 642 -25.87 -32.49 -17.71
C HIS A 642 -24.85 -31.53 -18.33
N SER A 643 -25.30 -30.33 -18.70
CA SER A 643 -24.48 -29.31 -19.34
C SER A 643 -24.52 -27.97 -18.60
N SER A 644 -23.45 -27.19 -18.75
CA SER A 644 -23.36 -25.80 -18.33
C SER A 644 -22.37 -25.06 -19.24
N CYS A 645 -22.15 -23.76 -19.05
CA CYS A 645 -21.04 -23.09 -19.70
C CYS A 645 -19.69 -23.54 -19.10
N ARG A 646 -18.64 -23.44 -19.91
CA ARG A 646 -17.26 -23.74 -19.50
C ARG A 646 -16.84 -23.01 -18.23
N ALA A 647 -17.13 -21.71 -18.13
CA ALA A 647 -16.73 -20.90 -16.97
C ALA A 647 -17.32 -21.41 -15.65
N CYS A 648 -18.63 -21.73 -15.62
CA CYS A 648 -19.28 -22.21 -14.39
C CYS A 648 -18.71 -23.54 -13.91
N VAL A 649 -18.54 -24.52 -14.80
CA VAL A 649 -18.01 -25.83 -14.41
C VAL A 649 -16.55 -25.76 -13.97
N THR A 650 -15.72 -24.98 -14.65
CA THR A 650 -14.32 -24.81 -14.26
C THR A 650 -14.19 -24.21 -12.87
N GLN A 651 -14.98 -23.17 -12.55
CA GLN A 651 -14.99 -22.56 -11.22
C GLN A 651 -15.49 -23.53 -10.13
N HIS A 652 -16.50 -24.34 -10.43
CA HIS A 652 -17.06 -25.30 -9.47
C HIS A 652 -16.10 -26.43 -9.14
N LEU A 653 -15.42 -26.96 -10.17
CA LEU A 653 -14.44 -28.04 -10.02
C LEU A 653 -13.22 -27.66 -9.17
N MET A 654 -12.97 -26.37 -8.94
CA MET A 654 -11.94 -25.92 -7.99
C MET A 654 -12.26 -26.27 -6.54
N ASN A 655 -13.55 -26.33 -6.19
CA ASN A 655 -14.00 -26.52 -4.81
C ASN A 655 -14.73 -27.86 -4.61
N ARG A 656 -15.40 -28.36 -5.65
CA ARG A 656 -16.26 -29.53 -5.57
C ARG A 656 -16.27 -30.33 -6.86
N SER A 657 -16.19 -31.65 -6.74
CA SER A 657 -16.17 -32.58 -7.87
C SER A 657 -17.52 -33.23 -8.18
N ASP A 658 -18.65 -32.70 -7.68
CA ASP A 658 -20.00 -33.20 -7.91
C ASP A 658 -20.79 -32.36 -8.93
N CYS A 659 -21.72 -32.97 -9.66
CA CYS A 659 -22.57 -32.26 -10.62
C CYS A 659 -23.54 -31.29 -9.93
N PHE A 660 -23.66 -30.06 -10.43
CA PHE A 660 -24.59 -29.03 -9.94
C PHE A 660 -26.04 -29.52 -9.79
N PHE A 661 -26.46 -30.38 -10.72
CA PHE A 661 -27.87 -30.73 -10.90
C PHE A 661 -28.22 -32.02 -10.15
N CYS A 662 -27.42 -33.08 -10.33
CA CYS A 662 -27.73 -34.40 -9.80
C CYS A 662 -26.77 -34.87 -8.69
N LYS A 663 -25.77 -34.06 -8.33
CA LYS A 663 -24.75 -34.35 -7.30
C LYS A 663 -23.93 -35.63 -7.55
N THR A 664 -24.01 -36.19 -8.75
CA THR A 664 -23.15 -37.31 -9.16
C THR A 664 -21.72 -36.81 -9.34
N THR A 665 -20.73 -37.54 -8.84
CA THR A 665 -19.31 -37.21 -9.02
C THR A 665 -18.97 -37.11 -10.50
N ILE A 666 -18.44 -35.95 -10.89
CA ILE A 666 -18.00 -35.66 -12.26
C ILE A 666 -16.66 -36.38 -12.48
N GLN A 667 -16.65 -37.31 -13.43
CA GLN A 667 -15.43 -38.02 -13.81
C GLN A 667 -14.69 -37.34 -14.96
N ARG A 668 -15.44 -36.70 -15.87
CA ARG A 668 -14.89 -36.02 -17.05
C ARG A 668 -15.81 -34.89 -17.48
N VAL A 669 -15.23 -33.79 -17.96
CA VAL A 669 -15.96 -32.69 -18.60
C VAL A 669 -15.44 -32.49 -20.01
N THR A 670 -16.34 -32.40 -20.98
CA THR A 670 -16.02 -32.16 -22.40
C THR A 670 -16.67 -30.89 -22.90
N ASP A 671 -15.90 -30.08 -23.62
CA ASP A 671 -16.41 -28.92 -24.35
C ASP A 671 -16.95 -29.36 -25.72
N GLN A 672 -18.24 -29.12 -25.98
CA GLN A 672 -18.91 -29.47 -27.23
C GLN A 672 -18.42 -28.63 -28.42
N THR A 673 -17.90 -27.42 -28.19
CA THR A 673 -17.47 -26.53 -29.28
C THR A 673 -16.09 -26.85 -29.81
N SER A 674 -15.18 -27.29 -28.92
CA SER A 674 -13.80 -27.62 -29.25
C SER A 674 -13.51 -29.12 -29.25
N ASN A 675 -14.48 -29.95 -28.81
CA ASN A 675 -14.35 -31.39 -28.58
C ASN A 675 -13.15 -31.76 -27.69
N THR A 676 -12.76 -30.83 -26.80
CA THR A 676 -11.64 -30.99 -25.89
C THR A 676 -12.11 -31.45 -24.51
N THR A 677 -11.26 -32.18 -23.80
CA THR A 677 -11.54 -32.58 -22.42
C THR A 677 -11.06 -31.46 -21.49
N LEU A 678 -12.00 -30.79 -20.81
CA LEU A 678 -11.73 -29.68 -19.89
C LEU A 678 -11.27 -30.18 -18.52
N TYR A 679 -11.73 -31.36 -18.12
CA TYR A 679 -11.40 -31.99 -16.84
C TYR A 679 -11.48 -33.51 -16.96
N GLN A 680 -10.57 -34.22 -16.32
CA GLN A 680 -10.61 -35.67 -16.17
C GLN A 680 -10.08 -36.03 -14.78
N ALA A 681 -10.87 -36.78 -14.01
CA ALA A 681 -10.47 -37.25 -12.69
C ALA A 681 -9.33 -38.26 -12.81
N GLU A 682 -8.29 -38.13 -11.97
CA GLU A 682 -7.21 -39.10 -11.89
C GLU A 682 -7.75 -40.41 -11.31
N ASN A 683 -7.56 -41.52 -12.03
CA ASN A 683 -7.95 -42.85 -11.53
C ASN A 683 -7.13 -43.17 -10.28
N SER A 684 -7.81 -43.27 -9.13
CA SER A 684 -7.29 -43.83 -7.88
C SER A 684 -7.15 -45.35 -7.95
N ASP A 685 -6.44 -45.85 -8.97
CA ASP A 685 -6.05 -47.25 -9.12
C ASP A 685 -4.57 -47.32 -9.50
N LYS A 686 -3.72 -46.92 -8.56
CA LYS A 686 -2.33 -47.38 -8.41
C LYS A 686 -1.81 -46.95 -7.02
N THR A 687 -1.10 -47.87 -6.38
CA THR A 687 -0.40 -47.77 -5.08
C THR A 687 -1.22 -47.88 -3.78
N THR A 688 -1.88 -49.02 -3.59
CA THR A 688 -1.92 -49.72 -2.30
C THR A 688 -0.92 -50.88 -2.32
N ALA A 689 0.38 -50.55 -2.31
CA ALA A 689 1.45 -51.46 -1.91
C ALA A 689 2.70 -50.64 -1.57
N ALA A 690 3.29 -50.91 -0.40
CA ALA A 690 4.50 -50.32 0.19
C ALA A 690 4.34 -48.94 0.85
N HIS A 691 3.86 -48.91 2.11
CA HIS A 691 4.77 -48.89 3.26
C HIS A 691 3.98 -49.05 4.58
N LYS A 692 4.31 -50.12 5.31
CA LYS A 692 4.31 -50.12 6.78
C LYS A 692 5.56 -49.39 7.25
#